data_AF-A0A836V2T9-F1
#
_entry.id   AF-A0A836V2T9-F1
#
_cell.length_a   1.000
_cell.length_b   1.000
_cell.length_c   1.000
_cell.angle_alpha   90.00
_cell.angle_beta   90.00
_cell.angle_gamma   90.00
#
_symmetry.space_group_name_H-M   'P 1'
#
loop_
_entity.id
_entity.type
_entity.pdbx_description
1 polymer ?
#
loop_
_entity_poly.entity_id
_entity_poly.type
_entity_poly.pdbx_seq_one_letter_code
_entity_poly.pdbx_strand_id
1 'polypeptide(L)'
;MARILDAFSKFFDGNGQPLVGGYAKFFINETTIAADTFDDPEETIVNPAKVPFNADGGLSLNAYGSILMTVKIYDSSDSQVSSEDNVTPRGGLTSGFAYANWLSSVTYVPFISIVTGSDNNYYTPLQTNAGQDPVVDFGGPGLFWKRINLNEFWVVTVNYNVGARVISPTNLKRYICVTSNAGNDPVSDATGVNWELDEAILNFAIGKSYAVGNKCFDEIDSRIYIAQTAQSGNQPSSDGGTNWLPADGIVTKPTNASPADLAEDVSRTPVLTGDSYAVSGSSVVHKYSRFEVYSDVGLATLVYKSDITSDLESHIVSVPLNRATTYYWRVAYSGERAGTSLFSDATSFSTVPDLSEIFAINSDAGSAGTRTAVTGIDLVTDSGSIWTKNRNTTDFLKRLDTQRNLKELDLSEETAEVTNVNGLQQYFANGFEVGTDSGYNGAGDIISSYIFKNFPGFHATVTYTGNSTDRDISHPLGVPATAYIVKNISSNIPGDSDFWFKHSEISSDGALPMSGSTTLTAGLLGGSTSTTFNVQSHAKVNTTGDTYLCELFADNPNMGITGGKYTGTGSAGLEITPGFKPGLFITVANTFTVGVRGTHIADIKTGTSSHIYISNTGAGNAEVAGSVASWDNDKIVLDSNSLNASGVVYYYIIIQDPS
;
A
#
# COMPACT_ATOMS: atom_id res chain seq x y z
N MET A 1 -3.24 -51.29 -11.29
CA MET A 1 -2.48 -50.05 -11.58
C MET A 1 -2.23 -49.95 -13.09
N ALA A 2 -1.63 -48.85 -13.50
CA ALA A 2 -1.55 -48.44 -14.89
C ALA A 2 -0.28 -48.93 -15.62
N ARG A 3 -0.42 -49.46 -16.83
CA ARG A 3 0.71 -49.90 -17.67
C ARG A 3 1.33 -48.68 -18.34
N ILE A 4 2.65 -48.55 -18.31
CA ILE A 4 3.36 -47.42 -18.94
C ILE A 4 3.27 -47.53 -20.47
N LEU A 5 3.38 -48.75 -20.99
CA LEU A 5 3.19 -49.09 -22.41
C LEU A 5 2.13 -50.19 -22.52
N ASP A 6 1.17 -50.04 -23.44
CA ASP A 6 0.13 -51.04 -23.64
C ASP A 6 0.72 -52.29 -24.33
N ALA A 7 0.17 -53.48 -24.05
CA ALA A 7 0.66 -54.76 -24.58
C ALA A 7 0.46 -54.93 -26.11
N PHE A 8 -0.10 -53.92 -26.78
CA PHE A 8 -0.36 -53.91 -28.21
C PHE A 8 0.47 -52.86 -28.98
N SER A 9 1.37 -52.11 -28.33
CA SER A 9 2.32 -51.22 -29.00
C SER A 9 3.44 -52.04 -29.65
N LYS A 10 3.38 -52.25 -30.96
CA LYS A 10 4.46 -52.85 -31.75
C LYS A 10 5.44 -51.76 -32.19
N PHE A 11 6.72 -51.98 -31.95
CA PHE A 11 7.79 -51.07 -32.35
C PHE A 11 8.44 -51.58 -33.63
N PHE A 12 8.59 -50.68 -34.61
CA PHE A 12 9.15 -50.98 -35.93
C PHE A 12 10.44 -50.17 -36.15
N ASP A 13 11.30 -50.67 -37.03
CA ASP A 13 12.45 -49.93 -37.52
C ASP A 13 12.02 -48.82 -38.52
N GLY A 14 12.96 -47.97 -38.92
CA GLY A 14 12.72 -46.89 -39.88
C GLY A 14 12.30 -47.37 -41.29
N ASN A 15 12.23 -48.69 -41.51
CA ASN A 15 11.77 -49.32 -42.76
C ASN A 15 10.44 -50.09 -42.56
N GLY A 16 9.82 -50.03 -41.38
CA GLY A 16 8.54 -50.68 -41.08
C GLY A 16 8.62 -52.17 -40.72
N GLN A 17 9.80 -52.73 -40.45
CA GLN A 17 9.98 -54.10 -39.94
C GLN A 17 9.94 -54.12 -38.41
N PRO A 18 9.39 -55.16 -37.74
CA PRO A 18 9.40 -55.24 -36.28
C PRO A 18 10.83 -55.19 -35.70
N LEU A 19 11.02 -54.49 -34.58
CA LEU A 19 12.30 -54.39 -33.87
C LEU A 19 12.64 -55.70 -33.12
N VAL A 20 12.93 -56.75 -33.88
CA VAL A 20 13.27 -58.08 -33.35
C VAL A 20 14.59 -58.02 -32.57
N GLY A 21 14.55 -58.39 -31.29
CA GLY A 21 15.72 -58.38 -30.40
C GLY A 21 16.09 -57.02 -29.81
N GLY A 22 15.27 -55.98 -30.01
CA GLY A 22 15.40 -54.69 -29.33
C GLY A 22 14.85 -54.69 -27.90
N TYR A 23 14.90 -53.54 -27.23
CA TYR A 23 14.39 -53.37 -25.86
C TYR A 23 14.01 -51.91 -25.55
N ALA A 24 13.22 -51.72 -24.49
CA ALA A 24 12.89 -50.42 -23.92
C ALA A 24 13.69 -50.14 -22.63
N LYS A 25 14.03 -48.87 -22.39
CA LYS A 25 14.55 -48.34 -21.13
C LYS A 25 13.66 -47.23 -20.61
N PHE A 26 13.55 -47.15 -19.29
CA PHE A 26 12.67 -46.21 -18.60
C PHE A 26 13.51 -45.29 -17.71
N PHE A 27 13.12 -44.02 -17.67
CA PHE A 27 13.80 -42.97 -16.92
C PHE A 27 12.76 -42.13 -16.19
N ILE A 28 13.17 -41.50 -15.08
CA ILE A 28 12.37 -40.44 -14.46
C ILE A 28 12.17 -39.35 -15.52
N ASN A 29 10.92 -38.86 -15.66
CA ASN A 29 10.50 -38.00 -16.75
C ASN A 29 11.48 -36.86 -17.05
N GLU A 30 11.86 -36.72 -18.32
CA GLU A 30 12.76 -35.68 -18.84
C GLU A 30 14.15 -35.63 -18.16
N THR A 31 14.55 -36.73 -17.52
CA THR A 31 15.89 -36.90 -16.93
C THR A 31 16.65 -38.06 -17.56
N THR A 32 17.92 -38.19 -17.18
CA THR A 32 18.78 -39.34 -17.52
C THR A 32 18.82 -40.39 -16.41
N ILE A 33 18.07 -40.20 -15.33
CA ILE A 33 18.04 -41.09 -14.17
C ILE A 33 17.13 -42.28 -14.50
N ALA A 34 17.66 -43.50 -14.46
CA ALA A 34 16.88 -44.70 -14.73
C ALA A 34 15.72 -44.85 -13.72
N ALA A 35 14.56 -45.28 -14.21
CA ALA A 35 13.39 -45.58 -13.39
C ALA A 35 13.11 -47.09 -13.41
N ASP A 36 12.71 -47.62 -12.27
CA ASP A 36 12.28 -49.01 -12.16
C ASP A 36 10.89 -49.17 -12.79
N THR A 37 10.68 -50.32 -13.43
CA THR A 37 9.37 -50.78 -13.89
C THR A 37 9.12 -52.19 -13.36
N PHE A 38 7.87 -52.64 -13.38
CA PHE A 38 7.46 -53.89 -12.75
C PHE A 38 6.63 -54.77 -13.69
N ASP A 39 6.73 -56.09 -13.56
CA ASP A 39 5.99 -57.06 -14.39
C ASP A 39 4.58 -57.35 -13.85
N ASP A 40 4.33 -57.00 -12.58
CA ASP A 40 3.04 -57.11 -11.89
C ASP A 40 2.47 -55.73 -11.50
N PRO A 41 1.14 -55.58 -11.48
CA PRO A 41 0.49 -54.32 -11.14
C PRO A 41 0.58 -53.94 -9.65
N GLU A 42 1.04 -54.85 -8.78
CA GLU A 42 1.32 -54.60 -7.36
C GLU A 42 2.75 -54.06 -7.11
N GLU A 43 3.55 -53.90 -8.16
CA GLU A 43 4.95 -53.42 -8.12
C GLU A 43 5.86 -54.26 -7.20
N THR A 44 5.66 -55.59 -7.20
CA THR A 44 6.44 -56.51 -6.35
C THR A 44 7.56 -57.24 -7.10
N ILE A 45 7.50 -57.28 -8.43
CA ILE A 45 8.44 -57.95 -9.32
C ILE A 45 9.06 -56.91 -10.26
N VAL A 46 10.28 -56.47 -9.93
CA VAL A 46 11.03 -55.48 -10.72
C VAL A 46 11.50 -56.07 -12.05
N ASN A 47 11.25 -55.37 -13.15
CA ASN A 47 11.75 -55.69 -14.48
C ASN A 47 13.26 -55.47 -14.62
N PRO A 48 13.93 -56.15 -15.57
CA PRO A 48 15.29 -55.82 -15.93
C PRO A 48 15.40 -54.39 -16.49
N ALA A 49 16.54 -53.73 -16.26
CA ALA A 49 16.80 -52.36 -16.74
C ALA A 49 16.70 -52.19 -18.28
N LYS A 50 16.84 -53.29 -19.03
CA LYS A 50 16.52 -53.38 -20.47
C LYS A 50 15.31 -54.31 -20.62
N VAL A 51 14.12 -53.77 -20.89
CA VAL A 51 12.88 -54.57 -21.02
C VAL A 51 12.76 -55.08 -22.47
N PRO A 52 12.90 -56.40 -22.73
CA PRO A 52 13.11 -56.91 -24.08
C PRO A 52 11.83 -56.94 -24.92
N PHE A 53 11.99 -56.91 -26.25
CA PHE A 53 10.89 -57.15 -27.20
C PHE A 53 10.80 -58.61 -27.65
N ASN A 54 9.60 -59.04 -28.00
CA ASN A 54 9.32 -60.35 -28.59
C ASN A 54 9.55 -60.35 -30.12
N ALA A 55 9.36 -61.51 -30.75
CA ALA A 55 9.60 -61.69 -32.20
C ALA A 55 8.67 -60.83 -33.10
N ASP A 56 7.61 -60.26 -32.54
CA ASP A 56 6.65 -59.40 -33.24
C ASP A 56 6.87 -57.90 -32.96
N GLY A 57 7.97 -57.54 -32.27
CA GLY A 57 8.30 -56.15 -31.92
C GLY A 57 7.48 -55.55 -30.79
N GLY A 58 6.71 -56.37 -30.05
CA GLY A 58 6.01 -55.94 -28.83
C GLY A 58 6.84 -56.23 -27.56
N LEU A 59 6.46 -55.64 -26.42
CA LEU A 59 7.11 -55.96 -25.14
C LEU A 59 6.94 -57.44 -24.76
N SER A 60 8.02 -58.07 -24.29
CA SER A 60 8.01 -59.46 -23.82
C SER A 60 7.62 -59.61 -22.35
N LEU A 61 7.67 -58.50 -21.58
CA LEU A 61 7.26 -58.39 -20.18
C LEU A 61 6.30 -57.19 -20.05
N ASN A 62 5.43 -57.20 -19.05
CA ASN A 62 4.64 -56.01 -18.77
C ASN A 62 5.53 -54.94 -18.14
N ALA A 63 5.24 -53.66 -18.39
CA ALA A 63 5.94 -52.55 -17.76
C ALA A 63 4.95 -51.67 -17.01
N TYR A 64 4.79 -51.94 -15.71
CA TYR A 64 4.02 -51.12 -14.77
C TYR A 64 4.94 -50.11 -14.07
N GLY A 65 4.36 -48.97 -13.70
CA GLY A 65 5.01 -47.99 -12.83
C GLY A 65 4.05 -46.86 -12.45
N SER A 66 4.35 -46.16 -11.36
CA SER A 66 3.46 -45.19 -10.73
C SER A 66 3.84 -43.72 -10.95
N ILE A 67 4.89 -43.45 -11.74
CA ILE A 67 5.39 -42.11 -12.02
C ILE A 67 5.36 -41.79 -13.52
N LEU A 68 5.41 -40.51 -13.85
CA LEU A 68 5.64 -40.04 -15.22
C LEU A 68 7.06 -40.44 -15.65
N MET A 69 7.22 -40.94 -16.88
CA MET A 69 8.50 -41.47 -17.35
C MET A 69 8.86 -40.99 -18.75
N THR A 70 10.17 -40.99 -19.02
CA THR A 70 10.72 -40.98 -20.37
C THR A 70 11.00 -42.43 -20.78
N VAL A 71 10.47 -42.85 -21.92
CA VAL A 71 10.71 -44.17 -22.50
C VAL A 71 11.62 -44.04 -23.70
N LYS A 72 12.69 -44.84 -23.75
CA LYS A 72 13.62 -44.89 -24.88
C LYS A 72 13.68 -46.30 -25.46
N ILE A 73 13.56 -46.39 -26.78
CA ILE A 73 13.53 -47.64 -27.54
C ILE A 73 14.88 -47.84 -28.21
N TYR A 74 15.44 -49.05 -28.07
CA TYR A 74 16.72 -49.44 -28.63
C TYR A 74 16.57 -50.65 -29.53
N ASP A 75 17.37 -50.71 -30.59
CA ASP A 75 17.51 -51.90 -31.43
C ASP A 75 18.43 -52.96 -30.79
N SER A 76 18.60 -54.08 -31.48
CA SER A 76 19.47 -55.18 -31.06
C SER A 76 20.97 -54.85 -31.06
N SER A 77 21.36 -53.69 -31.61
CA SER A 77 22.73 -53.17 -31.66
C SER A 77 22.99 -52.06 -30.63
N ASP A 78 22.09 -51.89 -29.64
CA ASP A 78 22.15 -50.84 -28.61
C ASP A 78 22.04 -49.40 -29.15
N SER A 79 21.54 -49.21 -30.38
CA SER A 79 21.27 -47.88 -30.93
C SER A 79 19.86 -47.42 -30.59
N GLN A 80 19.71 -46.19 -30.12
CA GLN A 80 18.40 -45.61 -29.80
C GLN A 80 17.64 -45.34 -31.11
N VAL A 81 16.41 -45.86 -31.21
CA VAL A 81 15.55 -45.74 -32.40
C VAL A 81 14.48 -44.67 -32.18
N SER A 82 13.94 -44.57 -30.96
CA SER A 82 12.95 -43.57 -30.61
C SER A 82 12.96 -43.25 -29.12
N SER A 83 12.36 -42.13 -28.75
CA SER A 83 12.08 -41.78 -27.36
C SER A 83 10.80 -40.98 -27.26
N GLU A 84 10.10 -41.15 -26.16
CA GLU A 84 8.91 -40.40 -25.81
C GLU A 84 9.03 -39.92 -24.37
N ASP A 85 8.85 -38.62 -24.18
CA ASP A 85 8.79 -37.98 -22.86
C ASP A 85 7.33 -37.85 -22.42
N ASN A 86 7.10 -37.63 -21.13
CA ASN A 86 5.78 -37.49 -20.54
C ASN A 86 4.88 -38.72 -20.74
N VAL A 87 5.48 -39.91 -20.77
CA VAL A 87 4.74 -41.17 -20.83
C VAL A 87 4.12 -41.43 -19.46
N THR A 88 2.81 -41.21 -19.38
CA THR A 88 2.02 -41.46 -18.17
C THR A 88 1.75 -42.95 -18.00
N PRO A 89 1.68 -43.47 -16.76
CA PRO A 89 1.07 -44.76 -16.50
C PRO A 89 -0.37 -44.76 -17.04
N ARG A 90 -0.67 -45.59 -18.04
CA ARG A 90 -2.00 -45.74 -18.65
C ARG A 90 -2.74 -46.95 -18.10
N GLY A 91 -3.77 -46.72 -17.29
CA GLY A 91 -4.40 -47.77 -16.48
C GLY A 91 -5.75 -48.25 -16.96
N GLY A 92 -5.72 -49.50 -17.44
CA GLY A 92 -6.67 -50.57 -17.14
C GLY A 92 -8.08 -50.17 -16.69
N LEU A 93 -8.99 -50.18 -17.67
CA LEU A 93 -10.43 -50.50 -17.62
C LEU A 93 -11.28 -49.63 -16.66
N THR A 94 -12.07 -48.67 -17.16
CA THR A 94 -13.39 -48.94 -17.77
C THR A 94 -13.65 -48.16 -19.06
N SER A 95 -12.95 -48.51 -20.13
CA SER A 95 -13.42 -48.56 -21.54
C SER A 95 -12.17 -48.65 -22.40
N GLY A 96 -12.00 -49.78 -23.07
CA GLY A 96 -10.76 -50.14 -23.75
C GLY A 96 -10.42 -49.21 -24.91
N PHE A 97 -9.11 -49.20 -25.19
CA PHE A 97 -8.41 -48.79 -26.40
C PHE A 97 -8.11 -47.29 -26.57
N ALA A 98 -6.84 -46.92 -26.39
CA ALA A 98 -6.29 -45.76 -27.07
C ALA A 98 -6.25 -46.05 -28.59
N TYR A 99 -6.67 -45.09 -29.42
CA TYR A 99 -6.75 -45.20 -30.89
C TYR A 99 -7.84 -46.15 -31.44
N ALA A 100 -8.81 -46.57 -30.62
CA ALA A 100 -9.98 -47.26 -31.17
C ALA A 100 -10.93 -46.29 -31.88
N ASN A 101 -11.71 -46.85 -32.80
CA ASN A 101 -12.84 -46.17 -33.40
C ASN A 101 -13.76 -45.63 -32.31
N TRP A 102 -14.19 -44.38 -32.47
CA TRP A 102 -15.15 -43.76 -31.57
C TRP A 102 -16.46 -44.56 -31.54
N LEU A 103 -16.97 -44.78 -30.33
CA LEU A 103 -18.23 -45.45 -30.03
C LEU A 103 -19.16 -44.53 -29.23
N SER A 104 -20.43 -44.46 -29.63
CA SER A 104 -21.44 -43.59 -29.02
C SER A 104 -21.87 -44.01 -27.61
N SER A 105 -21.65 -45.27 -27.23
CA SER A 105 -22.03 -45.84 -25.93
C SER A 105 -20.97 -45.66 -24.83
N VAL A 106 -19.84 -45.02 -25.17
CA VAL A 106 -18.69 -44.87 -24.27
C VAL A 106 -18.56 -43.42 -23.80
N THR A 107 -18.14 -43.26 -22.54
CA THR A 107 -17.79 -41.95 -21.97
C THR A 107 -16.29 -41.73 -22.08
N TYR A 108 -15.90 -40.60 -22.66
CA TYR A 108 -14.51 -40.21 -22.89
C TYR A 108 -14.13 -39.05 -21.97
N VAL A 109 -12.91 -39.10 -21.43
CA VAL A 109 -12.41 -38.15 -20.43
C VAL A 109 -11.18 -37.39 -20.97
N PRO A 110 -11.06 -36.07 -20.72
CA PRO A 110 -9.92 -35.26 -21.14
C PRO A 110 -8.60 -35.81 -20.61
N PHE A 111 -7.53 -35.59 -21.36
CA PHE A 111 -6.15 -36.00 -21.04
C PHE A 111 -5.89 -37.52 -21.03
N ILE A 112 -6.93 -38.35 -21.09
CA ILE A 112 -6.82 -39.81 -21.01
C ILE A 112 -7.34 -40.49 -22.28
N SER A 113 -8.46 -40.03 -22.86
CA SER A 113 -9.09 -40.67 -24.02
C SER A 113 -8.55 -40.15 -25.36
N ILE A 114 -8.20 -41.05 -26.27
CA ILE A 114 -7.91 -40.74 -27.68
C ILE A 114 -8.69 -41.73 -28.55
N VAL A 115 -9.47 -41.21 -29.50
CA VAL A 115 -10.32 -42.01 -30.39
C VAL A 115 -10.01 -41.72 -31.85
N THR A 116 -10.31 -42.68 -32.72
CA THR A 116 -10.25 -42.55 -34.18
C THR A 116 -11.65 -42.21 -34.68
N GLY A 117 -11.79 -41.07 -35.34
CA GLY A 117 -13.02 -40.65 -35.99
C GLY A 117 -13.34 -41.48 -37.24
N SER A 118 -14.57 -41.37 -37.73
CA SER A 118 -14.99 -42.03 -38.98
C SER A 118 -14.23 -41.55 -40.24
N ASP A 119 -13.50 -40.45 -40.12
CA ASP A 119 -12.61 -39.86 -41.13
C ASP A 119 -11.14 -40.33 -41.00
N ASN A 120 -10.88 -41.33 -40.15
CA ASN A 120 -9.55 -41.86 -39.80
C ASN A 120 -8.61 -40.86 -39.10
N ASN A 121 -9.09 -39.71 -38.64
CA ASN A 121 -8.30 -38.79 -37.83
C ASN A 121 -8.43 -39.09 -36.34
N TYR A 122 -7.44 -38.64 -35.55
CA TYR A 122 -7.44 -38.84 -34.10
C TYR A 122 -8.02 -37.64 -33.37
N TYR A 123 -8.76 -37.91 -32.30
CA TYR A 123 -9.43 -36.89 -31.49
C TYR A 123 -9.26 -37.17 -30.01
N THR A 124 -9.13 -36.09 -29.23
CA THR A 124 -9.19 -36.15 -27.76
C THR A 124 -10.32 -35.25 -27.28
N PRO A 125 -11.03 -35.64 -26.22
CA PRO A 125 -12.11 -34.82 -25.69
C PRO A 125 -11.54 -33.57 -24.99
N LEU A 126 -12.19 -32.42 -25.19
CA LEU A 126 -11.90 -31.16 -24.50
C LEU A 126 -12.52 -31.13 -23.09
N GLN A 127 -13.60 -31.87 -22.93
CA GLN A 127 -14.33 -32.06 -21.68
C GLN A 127 -14.93 -33.47 -21.67
N THR A 128 -15.21 -34.00 -20.48
CA THR A 128 -15.81 -35.33 -20.34
C THR A 128 -17.12 -35.39 -21.10
N ASN A 129 -17.25 -36.33 -22.04
CA ASN A 129 -18.43 -36.43 -22.89
C ASN A 129 -18.77 -37.88 -23.25
N ALA A 130 -20.03 -38.10 -23.62
CA ALA A 130 -20.54 -39.40 -24.08
C ALA A 130 -21.53 -39.17 -25.23
N GLY A 131 -21.49 -40.04 -26.24
CA GLY A 131 -22.44 -40.01 -27.37
C GLY A 131 -22.29 -38.88 -28.38
N GLN A 132 -21.30 -37.98 -28.22
CA GLN A 132 -20.99 -36.91 -29.18
C GLN A 132 -19.93 -37.36 -30.19
N ASP A 133 -20.27 -37.39 -31.48
CA ASP A 133 -19.36 -37.85 -32.55
C ASP A 133 -18.24 -36.81 -32.79
N PRO A 134 -16.95 -37.19 -32.71
CA PRO A 134 -15.82 -36.28 -32.86
C PRO A 134 -15.69 -35.66 -34.25
N VAL A 135 -16.10 -36.36 -35.31
CA VAL A 135 -16.04 -35.85 -36.68
C VAL A 135 -17.15 -34.83 -36.90
N VAL A 136 -18.34 -35.09 -36.38
CA VAL A 136 -19.49 -34.17 -36.47
C VAL A 136 -19.28 -32.92 -35.62
N ASP A 137 -18.77 -33.07 -34.39
CA ASP A 137 -18.47 -31.92 -33.52
C ASP A 137 -17.36 -31.04 -34.12
N PHE A 138 -16.30 -31.66 -34.65
CA PHE A 138 -15.21 -30.93 -35.31
C PHE A 138 -15.65 -30.24 -36.61
N GLY A 139 -16.55 -30.85 -37.38
CA GLY A 139 -17.19 -30.22 -38.55
C GLY A 139 -18.22 -29.14 -38.20
N GLY A 140 -18.57 -29.01 -36.91
CA GLY A 140 -19.50 -28.04 -36.36
C GLY A 140 -18.82 -27.09 -35.36
N PRO A 141 -19.38 -26.87 -34.16
CA PRO A 141 -18.87 -25.86 -33.22
C PRO A 141 -17.62 -26.29 -32.41
N GLY A 142 -17.20 -27.57 -32.46
CA GLY A 142 -15.96 -28.05 -31.84
C GLY A 142 -15.91 -27.94 -30.30
N LEU A 143 -17.03 -28.18 -29.62
CA LEU A 143 -17.18 -27.92 -28.18
C LEU A 143 -16.74 -29.09 -27.30
N PHE A 144 -16.67 -30.30 -27.85
CA PHE A 144 -16.44 -31.53 -27.09
C PHE A 144 -15.14 -32.22 -27.49
N TRP A 145 -14.70 -32.04 -28.73
CA TRP A 145 -13.55 -32.73 -29.31
C TRP A 145 -12.58 -31.78 -29.98
N LYS A 146 -11.28 -32.07 -29.81
CA LYS A 146 -10.22 -31.47 -30.63
C LYS A 146 -9.51 -32.56 -31.43
N ARG A 147 -9.19 -32.27 -32.68
CA ARG A 147 -8.36 -33.14 -33.51
C ARG A 147 -6.92 -33.11 -33.02
N ILE A 148 -6.33 -34.28 -32.85
CA ILE A 148 -4.89 -34.46 -32.57
C ILE A 148 -4.20 -34.63 -33.92
N ASN A 149 -3.19 -33.81 -34.17
CA ASN A 149 -2.30 -34.00 -35.31
C ASN A 149 -1.01 -34.62 -34.75
N LEU A 150 -0.69 -35.85 -35.15
CA LEU A 150 0.57 -36.50 -34.78
C LEU A 150 1.68 -35.94 -35.68
N ASN A 151 2.87 -35.71 -35.11
CA ASN A 151 4.02 -35.26 -35.89
C ASN A 151 4.58 -36.48 -36.65
N GLU A 152 4.43 -36.47 -37.96
CA GLU A 152 4.98 -37.51 -38.83
C GLU A 152 6.19 -36.98 -39.59
N PHE A 153 7.14 -37.84 -39.98
CA PHE A 153 8.12 -37.43 -40.97
C PHE A 153 7.40 -37.14 -42.30
N TRP A 154 7.85 -36.11 -43.01
CA TRP A 154 7.32 -35.85 -44.35
C TRP A 154 7.66 -37.03 -45.28
N VAL A 155 6.65 -37.54 -45.99
CA VAL A 155 6.77 -38.65 -46.93
C VAL A 155 6.16 -38.24 -48.27
N VAL A 156 6.91 -38.43 -49.34
CA VAL A 156 6.55 -37.99 -50.71
C VAL A 156 5.24 -38.60 -51.24
N THR A 157 4.82 -39.76 -50.73
CA THR A 157 3.63 -40.48 -51.20
C THR A 157 2.35 -40.15 -50.43
N VAL A 158 2.42 -39.28 -49.43
CA VAL A 158 1.28 -38.93 -48.55
C VAL A 158 0.65 -37.61 -48.98
N ASN A 159 -0.68 -37.55 -48.90
CA ASN A 159 -1.44 -36.31 -49.10
C ASN A 159 -1.65 -35.63 -47.75
N TYR A 160 -1.17 -34.40 -47.62
CA TYR A 160 -1.26 -33.61 -46.40
C TYR A 160 -2.36 -32.55 -46.54
N ASN A 161 -3.35 -32.60 -45.64
CA ASN A 161 -4.39 -31.58 -45.55
C ASN A 161 -3.86 -30.32 -44.85
N VAL A 162 -4.48 -29.16 -45.11
CA VAL A 162 -4.21 -27.92 -44.35
C VAL A 162 -4.25 -28.19 -42.84
N GLY A 163 -3.22 -27.72 -42.13
CA GLY A 163 -2.98 -27.92 -40.70
C GLY A 163 -2.21 -29.19 -40.33
N ALA A 164 -1.89 -30.07 -41.29
CA ALA A 164 -1.02 -31.22 -41.06
C ALA A 164 0.40 -30.76 -40.68
N ARG A 165 1.02 -31.42 -39.71
CA ARG A 165 2.37 -31.09 -39.24
C ARG A 165 3.32 -32.22 -39.58
N VAL A 166 4.44 -31.86 -40.19
CA VAL A 166 5.48 -32.80 -40.59
C VAL A 166 6.84 -32.34 -40.11
N ILE A 167 7.74 -33.30 -39.87
CA ILE A 167 9.16 -33.06 -39.67
C ILE A 167 9.86 -33.39 -40.99
N SER A 168 10.60 -32.43 -41.57
CA SER A 168 11.38 -32.75 -42.76
C SER A 168 12.53 -33.71 -42.38
N PRO A 169 12.69 -34.85 -43.07
CA PRO A 169 13.84 -35.72 -42.85
C PRO A 169 15.17 -35.08 -43.28
N THR A 170 15.13 -34.02 -44.09
CA THR A 170 16.32 -33.37 -44.67
C THR A 170 16.98 -32.38 -43.71
N ASN A 171 16.19 -31.57 -43.01
CA ASN A 171 16.72 -30.53 -42.10
C ASN A 171 16.20 -30.64 -40.66
N LEU A 172 15.35 -31.64 -40.39
CA LEU A 172 14.76 -31.92 -39.08
C LEU A 172 13.94 -30.76 -38.51
N LYS A 173 13.56 -29.78 -39.33
CA LYS A 173 12.66 -28.70 -38.93
C LYS A 173 11.21 -29.14 -39.10
N ARG A 174 10.36 -28.60 -38.24
CA ARG A 174 8.91 -28.82 -38.26
C ARG A 174 8.25 -27.82 -39.19
N TYR A 175 7.31 -28.31 -39.99
CA TYR A 175 6.55 -27.53 -40.94
C TYR A 175 5.05 -27.82 -40.77
N ILE A 176 4.23 -26.80 -40.98
CA ILE A 176 2.77 -26.95 -41.04
C ILE A 176 2.28 -26.68 -42.46
N CYS A 177 1.41 -27.59 -42.92
CA CYS A 177 0.79 -27.52 -44.24
C CYS A 177 -0.23 -26.39 -44.24
N VAL A 178 -0.03 -25.35 -45.05
CA VAL A 178 -0.94 -24.19 -45.17
C VAL A 178 -1.86 -24.30 -46.37
N THR A 179 -1.48 -25.12 -47.37
CA THR A 179 -2.33 -25.48 -48.51
C THR A 179 -2.25 -26.99 -48.74
N SER A 180 -3.40 -27.66 -48.82
CA SER A 180 -3.46 -29.11 -49.00
C SER A 180 -2.64 -29.53 -50.22
N ASN A 181 -1.68 -30.45 -50.02
CA ASN A 181 -0.73 -30.83 -51.06
C ASN A 181 -0.34 -32.31 -50.99
N ALA A 182 0.23 -32.80 -52.09
CA ALA A 182 0.66 -34.18 -52.27
C ALA A 182 2.12 -34.18 -52.78
N GLY A 183 3.04 -34.79 -52.04
CA GLY A 183 4.42 -34.99 -52.49
C GLY A 183 5.28 -33.73 -52.67
N ASN A 184 4.85 -32.57 -52.16
CA ASN A 184 5.66 -31.35 -52.13
C ASN A 184 6.56 -31.34 -50.88
N ASP A 185 7.88 -31.25 -51.05
CA ASP A 185 8.86 -31.25 -49.93
C ASP A 185 8.87 -29.89 -49.21
N PRO A 186 8.57 -29.85 -47.89
CA PRO A 186 8.54 -28.63 -47.08
C PRO A 186 9.82 -27.80 -47.10
N VAL A 187 10.98 -28.41 -47.39
CA VAL A 187 12.27 -27.71 -47.44
C VAL A 187 12.46 -26.99 -48.78
N SER A 188 11.87 -27.53 -49.84
CA SER A 188 12.02 -27.02 -51.21
C SER A 188 10.89 -26.08 -51.66
N ASP A 189 9.86 -25.91 -50.83
CA ASP A 189 8.80 -24.92 -51.04
C ASP A 189 9.31 -23.49 -50.82
N ALA A 190 10.16 -23.04 -51.75
CA ALA A 190 10.83 -21.74 -51.70
C ALA A 190 9.87 -20.55 -51.68
N THR A 191 8.60 -20.76 -52.02
CA THR A 191 7.56 -19.74 -52.05
C THR A 191 6.67 -19.72 -50.80
N GLY A 192 6.76 -20.72 -49.92
CA GLY A 192 5.97 -20.82 -48.69
C GLY A 192 4.46 -20.96 -48.93
N VAL A 193 4.07 -21.50 -50.09
CA VAL A 193 2.66 -21.55 -50.53
C VAL A 193 1.93 -22.76 -49.94
N ASN A 194 2.64 -23.86 -49.72
CA ASN A 194 2.09 -25.11 -49.22
C ASN A 194 2.58 -25.43 -47.80
N TRP A 195 3.76 -24.96 -47.42
CA TRP A 195 4.38 -25.21 -46.12
C TRP A 195 4.91 -23.93 -45.48
N GLU A 196 4.64 -23.74 -44.18
CA GLU A 196 5.27 -22.71 -43.35
C GLU A 196 6.08 -23.34 -42.21
N LEU A 197 7.10 -22.62 -41.73
CA LEU A 197 7.98 -23.08 -40.66
C LEU A 197 7.24 -23.02 -39.31
N ASP A 198 7.07 -24.17 -38.67
CA ASP A 198 6.38 -24.28 -37.38
C ASP A 198 7.43 -24.27 -36.25
N GLU A 199 8.04 -23.10 -35.99
CA GLU A 199 9.20 -22.97 -35.08
C GLU A 199 8.87 -23.40 -33.63
N ALA A 200 9.57 -24.43 -33.16
CA ALA A 200 9.62 -24.81 -31.75
C ALA A 200 10.54 -23.86 -30.97
N ILE A 201 10.17 -23.51 -29.73
CA ILE A 201 11.06 -22.81 -28.79
C ILE A 201 12.23 -23.77 -28.49
N LEU A 202 13.43 -23.41 -28.93
CA LEU A 202 14.62 -24.24 -28.74
C LEU A 202 15.27 -23.95 -27.37
N ASN A 203 15.88 -24.94 -26.72
CA ASN A 203 16.73 -24.67 -25.56
C ASN A 203 17.93 -23.81 -25.98
N PHE A 204 18.36 -22.91 -25.09
CA PHE A 204 19.52 -22.06 -25.31
C PHE A 204 20.80 -22.92 -25.43
N ALA A 205 21.67 -22.56 -26.38
CA ALA A 205 22.94 -23.25 -26.61
C ALA A 205 24.08 -22.22 -26.74
N ILE A 206 25.09 -22.35 -25.86
CA ILE A 206 26.26 -21.47 -25.82
C ILE A 206 26.99 -21.49 -27.18
N GLY A 207 27.29 -20.30 -27.72
CA GLY A 207 28.04 -20.14 -28.97
C GLY A 207 27.21 -20.27 -30.25
N LYS A 208 25.90 -20.55 -30.15
CA LYS A 208 24.99 -20.52 -31.30
C LYS A 208 24.59 -19.07 -31.63
N SER A 209 24.53 -18.75 -32.92
CA SER A 209 24.01 -17.46 -33.40
C SER A 209 22.49 -17.49 -33.48
N TYR A 210 21.85 -16.45 -32.98
CA TYR A 210 20.40 -16.25 -33.04
C TYR A 210 20.11 -14.99 -33.86
N ALA A 211 19.12 -15.05 -34.74
CA ALA A 211 18.65 -13.84 -35.43
C ALA A 211 17.77 -13.02 -34.48
N VAL A 212 17.69 -11.71 -34.69
CA VAL A 212 16.80 -10.83 -33.93
C VAL A 212 15.37 -11.36 -34.02
N GLY A 213 14.71 -11.52 -32.87
CA GLY A 213 13.36 -12.06 -32.75
C GLY A 213 13.27 -13.57 -32.47
N ASN A 214 14.37 -14.32 -32.61
CA ASN A 214 14.39 -15.74 -32.29
C ASN A 214 14.11 -15.97 -30.79
N LYS A 215 13.34 -17.02 -30.50
CA LYS A 215 13.02 -17.44 -29.12
C LYS A 215 13.90 -18.60 -28.68
N CYS A 216 14.36 -18.57 -27.43
CA CYS A 216 14.97 -19.74 -26.79
C CYS A 216 14.49 -19.90 -25.35
N PHE A 217 14.49 -21.14 -24.86
CA PHE A 217 14.26 -21.45 -23.45
C PHE A 217 15.60 -21.49 -22.70
N ASP A 218 15.72 -20.74 -21.61
CA ASP A 218 16.85 -20.81 -20.69
C ASP A 218 16.53 -21.80 -19.56
N GLU A 219 17.35 -22.82 -19.41
CA GLU A 219 17.17 -23.88 -18.41
C GLU A 219 17.57 -23.42 -16.99
N ILE A 220 18.33 -22.33 -16.84
CA ILE A 220 18.78 -21.84 -15.53
C ILE A 220 17.61 -21.23 -14.74
N ASP A 221 16.82 -20.37 -15.38
CA ASP A 221 15.68 -19.69 -14.77
C ASP A 221 14.33 -20.18 -15.30
N SER A 222 14.35 -21.15 -16.23
CA SER A 222 13.17 -21.74 -16.87
C SER A 222 12.30 -20.73 -17.61
N ARG A 223 12.90 -19.70 -18.23
CA ARG A 223 12.19 -18.66 -18.98
C ARG A 223 12.46 -18.71 -20.47
N ILE A 224 11.55 -18.12 -21.24
CA ILE A 224 11.73 -17.93 -22.69
C ILE A 224 12.33 -16.54 -22.91
N TYR A 225 13.38 -16.45 -23.71
CA TYR A 225 14.04 -15.21 -24.10
C TYR A 225 13.93 -14.98 -25.60
N ILE A 226 13.92 -13.71 -25.99
CA ILE A 226 13.86 -13.20 -27.36
C ILE A 226 15.18 -12.46 -27.65
N ALA A 227 15.89 -12.91 -28.68
CA ALA A 227 17.13 -12.27 -29.12
C ALA A 227 16.87 -10.84 -29.64
N GLN A 228 17.61 -9.87 -29.13
CA GLN A 228 17.56 -8.46 -29.52
C GLN A 228 18.62 -8.10 -30.57
N THR A 229 19.71 -8.85 -30.64
CA THR A 229 20.82 -8.63 -31.58
C THR A 229 21.12 -9.91 -32.35
N ALA A 230 21.60 -9.76 -33.59
CA ALA A 230 21.98 -10.90 -34.43
C ALA A 230 23.44 -11.30 -34.17
N GLN A 231 23.74 -11.91 -33.03
CA GLN A 231 25.09 -12.39 -32.67
C GLN A 231 25.07 -13.75 -31.95
N SER A 232 26.25 -14.35 -31.74
CA SER A 232 26.41 -15.52 -30.88
C SER A 232 26.00 -15.14 -29.45
N GLY A 233 24.98 -15.81 -28.92
CA GLY A 233 24.39 -15.43 -27.64
C GLY A 233 25.26 -15.82 -26.43
N ASN A 234 25.38 -14.90 -25.47
CA ASN A 234 25.75 -15.21 -24.09
C ASN A 234 24.53 -15.84 -23.37
N GLN A 235 24.72 -16.42 -22.18
CA GLN A 235 23.64 -17.03 -21.39
C GLN A 235 22.51 -16.01 -21.11
N PRO A 236 21.26 -16.24 -21.56
CA PRO A 236 20.19 -15.25 -21.55
C PRO A 236 19.86 -14.68 -20.16
N SER A 237 19.73 -15.55 -19.14
CA SER A 237 19.48 -15.16 -17.73
C SER A 237 20.57 -14.30 -17.09
N SER A 238 21.76 -14.23 -17.68
CA SER A 238 22.89 -13.44 -17.17
C SER A 238 23.23 -12.20 -18.00
N ASP A 239 22.55 -12.01 -19.14
CA ASP A 239 22.90 -11.00 -20.15
C ASP A 239 22.32 -9.60 -19.84
N GLY A 240 21.49 -9.49 -18.80
CA GLY A 240 21.02 -8.21 -18.27
C GLY A 240 20.16 -7.38 -19.24
N GLY A 241 19.62 -7.99 -20.30
CA GLY A 241 18.75 -7.32 -21.28
C GLY A 241 19.44 -6.82 -22.56
N THR A 242 20.75 -7.03 -22.73
CA THR A 242 21.53 -6.39 -23.81
C THR A 242 21.34 -7.08 -25.17
N ASN A 243 21.40 -8.40 -25.18
CA ASN A 243 21.23 -9.29 -26.34
C ASN A 243 19.97 -10.15 -26.20
N TRP A 244 19.46 -10.35 -24.98
CA TRP A 244 18.30 -11.17 -24.70
C TRP A 244 17.28 -10.43 -23.82
N LEU A 245 16.01 -10.43 -24.22
CA LEU A 245 14.91 -9.99 -23.36
C LEU A 245 14.00 -11.17 -23.04
N PRO A 246 13.57 -11.37 -21.77
CA PRO A 246 12.52 -12.33 -21.46
C PRO A 246 11.27 -12.06 -22.31
N ALA A 247 10.62 -13.12 -22.79
CA ALA A 247 9.41 -13.01 -23.62
C ALA A 247 8.20 -12.45 -22.85
N ASP A 248 8.23 -12.58 -21.53
CA ASP A 248 7.32 -11.95 -20.58
C ASP A 248 7.79 -10.55 -20.14
N GLY A 249 8.90 -10.06 -20.69
CA GLY A 249 9.43 -8.72 -20.46
C GLY A 249 10.18 -8.56 -19.15
N ILE A 250 10.74 -7.37 -18.95
CA ILE A 250 11.47 -6.99 -17.72
C ILE A 250 10.66 -5.92 -17.02
N VAL A 251 10.36 -6.12 -15.74
CA VAL A 251 9.72 -5.09 -14.91
C VAL A 251 10.69 -3.93 -14.75
N THR A 252 10.26 -2.73 -15.16
CA THR A 252 11.06 -1.51 -15.06
C THR A 252 11.34 -1.20 -13.59
N LYS A 253 12.56 -0.72 -13.31
CA LYS A 253 12.93 -0.21 -11.98
C LYS A 253 11.99 0.97 -11.64
N PRO A 254 11.23 0.91 -10.54
CA PRO A 254 10.31 1.97 -10.17
C PRO A 254 11.05 3.21 -9.66
N THR A 255 10.32 4.32 -9.57
CA THR A 255 10.75 5.56 -8.93
C THR A 255 9.83 5.92 -7.75
N ASN A 256 10.40 6.55 -6.72
CA ASN A 256 9.67 6.97 -5.55
C ASN A 256 8.92 8.28 -5.85
N ALA A 257 7.60 8.31 -5.66
CA ALA A 257 6.76 9.48 -5.93
C ALA A 257 6.36 10.24 -4.65
N SER A 258 5.98 9.53 -3.59
CA SER A 258 5.59 10.14 -2.30
C SER A 258 5.95 9.22 -1.13
N PRO A 259 6.48 9.72 0.00
CA PRO A 259 6.96 11.09 0.20
C PRO A 259 8.06 11.47 -0.80
N ALA A 260 8.05 12.73 -1.23
CA ALA A 260 9.10 13.27 -2.10
C ALA A 260 10.46 13.19 -1.39
N ASP A 261 11.55 13.18 -2.16
CA ASP A 261 12.88 13.17 -1.54
C ASP A 261 13.10 14.42 -0.68
N LEU A 262 13.64 14.21 0.52
CA LEU A 262 13.84 15.21 1.56
C LEU A 262 12.54 15.85 2.08
N ALA A 263 11.39 15.16 1.95
CA ALA A 263 10.15 15.65 2.54
C ALA A 263 10.28 15.76 4.07
N GLU A 264 9.86 16.88 4.63
CA GLU A 264 9.81 17.13 6.08
C GLU A 264 8.38 16.97 6.60
N ASP A 265 8.24 16.89 7.92
CA ASP A 265 6.95 16.83 8.63
C ASP A 265 6.02 15.70 8.18
N VAL A 266 6.61 14.59 7.73
CA VAL A 266 5.88 13.46 7.23
C VAL A 266 5.23 12.70 8.38
N SER A 267 3.97 12.26 8.17
CA SER A 267 3.25 11.42 9.14
C SER A 267 4.10 10.24 9.60
N ARG A 268 3.91 9.80 10.85
CA ARG A 268 4.58 8.62 11.40
C ARG A 268 4.10 7.31 10.77
N THR A 269 2.96 7.33 10.08
CA THR A 269 2.45 6.21 9.26
C THR A 269 2.32 6.68 7.81
N PRO A 270 3.44 6.99 7.13
CA PRO A 270 3.38 7.58 5.80
C PRO A 270 2.76 6.61 4.79
N VAL A 271 2.11 7.17 3.77
CA VAL A 271 1.76 6.44 2.55
C VAL A 271 2.93 6.56 1.60
N LEU A 272 3.56 5.42 1.30
CA LEU A 272 4.65 5.30 0.34
C LEU A 272 4.05 5.00 -1.02
N THR A 273 4.33 5.81 -2.03
CA THR A 273 3.76 5.71 -3.38
C THR A 273 4.88 5.72 -4.41
N GLY A 274 4.95 4.68 -5.24
CA GLY A 274 5.84 4.63 -6.39
C GLY A 274 5.17 5.15 -7.66
N ASP A 275 5.90 5.13 -8.77
CA ASP A 275 5.37 5.44 -10.10
C ASP A 275 4.51 4.31 -10.68
N SER A 276 3.87 4.59 -11.82
CA SER A 276 3.06 3.57 -12.50
C SER A 276 3.91 2.39 -12.97
N TYR A 277 3.38 1.20 -12.77
CA TYR A 277 4.06 -0.02 -13.19
C TYR A 277 4.25 -0.10 -14.71
N ALA A 278 5.46 -0.44 -15.13
CA ALA A 278 5.82 -0.61 -16.53
C ALA A 278 6.68 -1.86 -16.72
N VAL A 279 6.53 -2.49 -17.90
CA VAL A 279 7.33 -3.65 -18.34
C VAL A 279 7.90 -3.32 -19.70
N SER A 280 9.20 -3.51 -19.86
CA SER A 280 9.86 -3.41 -21.17
C SER A 280 9.71 -4.72 -21.94
N GLY A 281 9.30 -4.64 -23.20
CA GLY A 281 9.22 -5.79 -24.13
C GLY A 281 7.99 -6.69 -24.00
N SER A 282 7.07 -6.41 -23.07
CA SER A 282 5.81 -7.16 -22.91
C SER A 282 4.75 -6.33 -22.18
N SER A 283 3.54 -6.86 -22.04
CA SER A 283 2.42 -6.25 -21.32
C SER A 283 1.92 -7.17 -20.20
N VAL A 284 2.81 -7.54 -19.27
CA VAL A 284 2.50 -8.39 -18.13
C VAL A 284 1.81 -7.61 -17.02
N VAL A 285 0.89 -8.24 -16.32
CA VAL A 285 0.11 -7.62 -15.23
C VAL A 285 0.98 -7.41 -13.98
N HIS A 286 0.86 -6.22 -13.37
CA HIS A 286 1.43 -5.92 -12.06
C HIS A 286 0.78 -6.80 -11.00
N LYS A 287 1.54 -7.67 -10.35
CA LYS A 287 1.01 -8.66 -9.41
C LYS A 287 1.22 -8.26 -7.96
N TYR A 288 2.42 -7.78 -7.62
CA TYR A 288 2.77 -7.45 -6.25
C TYR A 288 3.82 -6.34 -6.15
N SER A 289 3.84 -5.68 -5.00
CA SER A 289 4.87 -4.70 -4.64
C SER A 289 5.51 -5.00 -3.29
N ARG A 290 6.71 -4.47 -3.10
CA ARG A 290 7.43 -4.51 -1.81
C ARG A 290 7.98 -3.13 -1.49
N PHE A 291 7.63 -2.61 -0.33
CA PHE A 291 8.11 -1.34 0.21
C PHE A 291 9.01 -1.60 1.42
N GLU A 292 10.12 -0.88 1.51
CA GLU A 292 11.07 -0.98 2.62
C GLU A 292 11.46 0.42 3.11
N VAL A 293 11.60 0.57 4.42
CA VAL A 293 12.01 1.81 5.12
C VAL A 293 13.17 1.51 6.05
N TYR A 294 14.17 2.39 6.05
CA TYR A 294 15.44 2.27 6.75
C TYR A 294 15.71 3.53 7.58
N SER A 295 16.43 3.40 8.69
CA SER A 295 16.83 4.55 9.53
C SER A 295 18.18 5.14 9.14
N ASP A 296 18.83 4.62 8.10
CA ASP A 296 20.15 5.07 7.66
C ASP A 296 20.27 5.11 6.14
N VAL A 297 21.10 6.04 5.67
CA VAL A 297 21.36 6.27 4.24
C VAL A 297 22.03 5.08 3.55
N GLY A 298 22.73 4.23 4.31
CA GLY A 298 23.37 3.02 3.81
C GLY A 298 22.43 1.85 3.62
N LEU A 299 21.15 2.00 4.00
CA LEU A 299 20.12 0.96 3.97
C LEU A 299 20.53 -0.29 4.77
N ALA A 300 21.25 -0.11 5.88
CA ALA A 300 21.73 -1.20 6.72
C ALA A 300 20.72 -1.64 7.80
N THR A 301 19.94 -0.69 8.30
CA THR A 301 19.02 -0.86 9.43
C THR A 301 17.58 -0.77 8.95
N LEU A 302 17.00 -1.92 8.65
CA LEU A 302 15.61 -2.02 8.21
C LEU A 302 14.67 -1.71 9.39
N VAL A 303 13.83 -0.70 9.22
CA VAL A 303 12.83 -0.26 10.21
C VAL A 303 11.47 -0.83 9.89
N TYR A 304 11.11 -0.85 8.61
CA TYR A 304 9.83 -1.37 8.15
C TYR A 304 9.97 -2.06 6.81
N LYS A 305 9.20 -3.13 6.64
CA LYS A 305 9.09 -3.86 5.39
C LYS A 305 7.64 -4.30 5.23
N SER A 306 7.06 -3.99 4.08
CA SER A 306 5.76 -4.53 3.72
C SER A 306 5.89 -6.03 3.41
N ASP A 307 4.82 -6.78 3.68
CA ASP A 307 4.63 -8.03 2.97
C ASP A 307 4.49 -7.77 1.46
N ILE A 308 4.46 -8.86 0.69
CA ILE A 308 4.12 -8.80 -0.73
C ILE A 308 2.67 -8.31 -0.83
N THR A 309 2.48 -7.03 -1.15
CA THR A 309 1.18 -6.35 -1.06
C THR A 309 0.42 -6.38 -2.38
N SER A 310 -0.91 -6.44 -2.29
CA SER A 310 -1.83 -6.23 -3.41
C SER A 310 -2.08 -4.74 -3.71
N ASP A 311 -1.66 -3.85 -2.82
CA ASP A 311 -1.68 -2.41 -3.10
C ASP A 311 -0.47 -2.09 -4.00
N LEU A 312 -0.75 -2.09 -5.29
CA LEU A 312 0.27 -2.27 -6.32
C LEU A 312 1.22 -1.07 -6.43
N GLU A 313 0.77 0.16 -6.22
CA GLU A 313 1.61 1.37 -6.43
C GLU A 313 1.71 2.24 -5.17
N SER A 314 1.01 1.89 -4.09
CA SER A 314 1.02 2.64 -2.83
C SER A 314 0.89 1.71 -1.63
N HIS A 315 1.51 2.04 -0.50
CA HIS A 315 1.41 1.25 0.72
C HIS A 315 1.51 2.12 1.97
N ILE A 316 0.63 1.89 2.94
CA ILE A 316 0.67 2.58 4.24
C ILE A 316 1.67 1.87 5.16
N VAL A 317 2.59 2.62 5.76
CA VAL A 317 3.42 2.09 6.85
C VAL A 317 2.53 1.87 8.07
N SER A 318 2.28 0.61 8.42
CA SER A 318 1.27 0.22 9.41
C SER A 318 1.70 0.41 10.87
N VAL A 319 2.97 0.73 11.10
CA VAL A 319 3.52 0.99 12.43
C VAL A 319 3.98 2.46 12.53
N PRO A 320 3.63 3.18 13.61
CA PRO A 320 4.12 4.54 13.80
C PRO A 320 5.65 4.58 13.92
N LEU A 321 6.31 5.25 12.97
CA LEU A 321 7.73 5.56 12.99
C LEU A 321 8.08 6.52 14.15
N ASN A 322 9.34 6.60 14.56
CA ASN A 322 9.77 7.56 15.57
C ASN A 322 9.62 9.00 15.05
N ARG A 323 9.32 9.95 15.94
CA ARG A 323 9.29 11.40 15.64
C ARG A 323 10.71 11.93 15.39
N ALA A 324 10.81 13.10 14.77
CA ALA A 324 12.06 13.84 14.53
C ALA A 324 13.18 12.96 13.96
N THR A 325 12.83 12.01 13.08
CA THR A 325 13.77 11.01 12.55
C THR A 325 13.69 11.00 11.03
N THR A 326 14.85 11.10 10.38
CA THR A 326 14.97 10.91 8.94
C THR A 326 15.01 9.42 8.61
N TYR A 327 14.15 9.00 7.69
CA TYR A 327 14.09 7.66 7.14
C TYR A 327 14.38 7.67 5.64
N TYR A 328 14.82 6.53 5.13
CA TYR A 328 15.09 6.28 3.72
C TYR A 328 14.20 5.14 3.26
N TRP A 329 13.58 5.26 2.10
CA TRP A 329 12.64 4.24 1.62
C TRP A 329 12.83 3.91 0.14
N ARG A 330 12.42 2.70 -0.23
CA ARG A 330 12.49 2.18 -1.60
C ARG A 330 11.37 1.19 -1.88
N VAL A 331 11.07 0.99 -3.16
CA VAL A 331 10.02 0.08 -3.63
C VAL A 331 10.55 -0.83 -4.76
N ALA A 332 10.03 -2.04 -4.85
CA ALA A 332 10.23 -2.95 -5.99
C ALA A 332 8.88 -3.53 -6.44
N TYR A 333 8.74 -3.73 -7.75
CA TYR A 333 7.52 -4.23 -8.40
C TYR A 333 7.73 -5.64 -8.92
N SER A 334 6.67 -6.45 -8.92
CA SER A 334 6.69 -7.82 -9.41
C SER A 334 5.56 -8.07 -10.40
N GLY A 335 5.93 -8.52 -11.60
CA GLY A 335 4.98 -8.96 -12.61
C GLY A 335 4.56 -10.41 -12.41
N GLU A 336 3.39 -10.78 -12.94
CA GLU A 336 2.88 -12.16 -12.84
C GLU A 336 3.81 -13.22 -13.45
N ARG A 337 4.62 -12.83 -14.43
CA ARG A 337 5.56 -13.72 -15.15
C ARG A 337 6.98 -13.13 -15.23
N ALA A 338 7.09 -11.82 -15.48
CA ALA A 338 8.33 -11.05 -15.65
C ALA A 338 9.31 -11.07 -14.45
N GLY A 339 8.91 -11.55 -13.27
CA GLY A 339 9.73 -11.51 -12.05
C GLY A 339 9.68 -10.15 -11.34
N THR A 340 10.63 -9.92 -10.43
CA THR A 340 10.72 -8.70 -9.60
C THR A 340 11.76 -7.74 -10.18
N SER A 341 11.45 -6.44 -10.22
CA SER A 341 12.39 -5.40 -10.62
C SER A 341 13.52 -5.21 -9.59
N LEU A 342 14.55 -4.46 -9.99
CA LEU A 342 15.44 -3.83 -9.02
C LEU A 342 14.64 -2.87 -8.15
N PHE A 343 15.05 -2.69 -6.90
CA PHE A 343 14.52 -1.61 -6.06
C PHE A 343 14.77 -0.24 -6.68
N SER A 344 13.86 0.70 -6.45
CA SER A 344 14.06 2.12 -6.72
C SER A 344 15.32 2.65 -6.04
N ASP A 345 15.84 3.77 -6.56
CA ASP A 345 16.82 4.55 -5.78
C ASP A 345 16.13 5.04 -4.51
N ALA A 346 16.83 4.93 -3.38
CA ALA A 346 16.25 5.34 -2.11
C ALA A 346 16.08 6.85 -2.06
N THR A 347 14.91 7.29 -1.62
CA THR A 347 14.66 8.69 -1.25
C THR A 347 14.41 8.78 0.24
N SER A 348 14.45 9.99 0.79
CA SER A 348 14.36 10.23 2.23
C SER A 348 13.17 11.10 2.62
N PHE A 349 12.74 10.95 3.87
CA PHE A 349 11.81 11.88 4.51
C PHE A 349 12.10 11.97 6.01
N SER A 350 11.77 13.09 6.63
CA SER A 350 11.80 13.29 8.07
C SER A 350 10.38 13.24 8.63
N THR A 351 10.19 12.45 9.67
CA THR A 351 8.91 12.42 10.39
C THR A 351 8.70 13.71 11.17
N VAL A 352 7.42 14.01 11.46
CA VAL A 352 6.99 15.11 12.34
C VAL A 352 7.85 15.28 13.60
N PRO A 353 8.08 16.52 14.07
CA PRO A 353 8.95 16.79 15.22
C PRO A 353 8.44 16.16 16.52
N ASP A 354 9.30 16.20 17.54
CA ASP A 354 8.84 15.86 18.89
C ASP A 354 7.80 16.88 19.36
N LEU A 355 6.77 16.41 20.06
CA LEU A 355 5.73 17.30 20.55
C LEU A 355 6.29 18.32 21.54
N SER A 356 7.31 17.92 22.32
CA SER A 356 8.03 18.80 23.26
C SER A 356 8.80 19.94 22.59
N GLU A 357 8.97 19.93 21.25
CA GLU A 357 9.62 21.00 20.49
C GLU A 357 8.62 22.03 19.94
N ILE A 358 7.32 21.72 19.97
CA ILE A 358 6.25 22.58 19.42
C ILE A 358 5.17 22.93 20.44
N PHE A 359 5.06 22.17 21.52
CA PHE A 359 4.08 22.38 22.57
C PHE A 359 4.66 22.01 23.95
N ALA A 360 4.39 22.87 24.94
CA ALA A 360 4.76 22.60 26.31
C ALA A 360 3.66 23.02 27.29
N ILE A 361 3.51 22.22 28.35
CA ILE A 361 2.72 22.56 29.54
C ILE A 361 3.71 22.76 30.68
N ASN A 362 3.85 24.01 31.11
CA ASN A 362 4.72 24.37 32.21
C ASN A 362 3.93 24.74 33.47
N SER A 363 4.45 24.37 34.64
CA SER A 363 3.88 24.72 35.94
C SER A 363 4.99 25.24 36.86
N ASP A 364 4.94 26.53 37.16
CA ASP A 364 5.96 27.24 37.93
C ASP A 364 5.38 27.81 39.22
N ALA A 365 6.20 27.83 40.28
CA ALA A 365 5.89 28.63 41.46
C ALA A 365 6.14 30.12 41.19
N GLY A 366 5.20 30.97 41.59
CA GLY A 366 5.34 32.41 41.58
C GLY A 366 6.35 32.91 42.61
N SER A 367 7.13 33.92 42.22
CA SER A 367 8.34 34.36 42.93
C SER A 367 8.32 35.82 43.41
N ALA A 368 7.36 36.64 42.93
CA ALA A 368 7.27 38.10 43.09
C ALA A 368 8.50 38.91 42.59
N GLY A 369 9.55 38.24 42.09
CA GLY A 369 10.67 38.83 41.35
C GLY A 369 10.62 38.41 39.88
N THR A 370 11.52 38.92 39.03
CA THR A 370 11.63 38.43 37.64
C THR A 370 11.88 36.92 37.59
N ARG A 371 11.17 36.19 36.72
CA ARG A 371 11.27 34.73 36.58
C ARG A 371 11.38 34.33 35.11
N THR A 372 12.36 33.50 34.80
CA THR A 372 12.48 32.80 33.52
C THR A 372 11.77 31.45 33.58
N ALA A 373 10.86 31.20 32.64
CA ALA A 373 10.27 29.89 32.39
C ALA A 373 11.04 29.20 31.25
N VAL A 374 11.66 28.05 31.54
CA VAL A 374 12.41 27.25 30.55
C VAL A 374 11.52 26.13 30.05
N THR A 375 11.16 26.14 28.77
CA THR A 375 10.08 25.29 28.24
C THR A 375 10.50 24.28 27.18
N GLY A 376 11.72 24.39 26.64
CA GLY A 376 12.16 23.64 25.46
C GLY A 376 11.76 24.28 24.13
N ILE A 377 10.91 25.32 24.15
CA ILE A 377 10.31 25.91 22.95
C ILE A 377 11.02 27.20 22.54
N ASP A 378 11.47 27.27 21.29
CA ASP A 378 11.98 28.49 20.68
C ASP A 378 10.83 29.37 20.19
N LEU A 379 10.63 30.52 20.84
CA LEU A 379 9.63 31.52 20.43
C LEU A 379 10.26 32.71 19.70
N VAL A 380 11.59 32.78 19.62
CA VAL A 380 12.31 33.89 18.98
C VAL A 380 12.44 33.64 17.49
N THR A 381 12.81 32.43 17.07
CA THR A 381 12.94 32.10 15.64
C THR A 381 11.61 31.68 15.04
N ASP A 382 10.83 30.90 15.78
CA ASP A 382 9.70 30.17 15.19
C ASP A 382 8.35 30.86 15.42
N SER A 383 8.33 31.87 16.31
CA SER A 383 7.10 32.54 16.76
C SER A 383 6.09 31.62 17.42
N GLY A 384 5.07 32.21 18.06
CA GLY A 384 4.03 31.43 18.72
C GLY A 384 3.19 32.25 19.69
N SER A 385 2.48 31.53 20.55
CA SER A 385 1.67 32.10 21.62
C SER A 385 1.94 31.42 22.97
N ILE A 386 1.66 32.16 24.03
CA ILE A 386 1.68 31.66 25.41
C ILE A 386 0.34 32.00 26.02
N TRP A 387 -0.30 31.00 26.61
CA TRP A 387 -1.46 31.18 27.47
C TRP A 387 -1.01 30.96 28.90
N THR A 388 -1.13 31.94 29.77
CA THR A 388 -0.69 31.84 31.16
C THR A 388 -1.79 32.20 32.14
N LYS A 389 -1.90 31.41 33.21
CA LYS A 389 -2.93 31.57 34.24
C LYS A 389 -2.37 31.19 35.60
N ASN A 390 -2.69 32.02 36.56
CA ASN A 390 -2.52 31.72 37.96
C ASN A 390 -3.60 30.75 38.44
N ARG A 391 -3.22 29.59 38.98
CA ARG A 391 -4.15 28.51 39.35
C ARG A 391 -4.81 28.73 40.69
N ASN A 392 -4.12 29.33 41.66
CA ASN A 392 -4.64 29.50 43.03
C ASN A 392 -5.21 30.89 43.30
N THR A 393 -5.19 31.78 42.31
CA THR A 393 -5.83 33.11 42.38
C THR A 393 -6.94 33.26 41.35
N THR A 394 -7.71 34.32 41.53
CA THR A 394 -8.81 34.67 40.65
C THR A 394 -8.40 35.54 39.44
N ASP A 395 -7.12 35.58 39.09
CA ASP A 395 -6.65 36.40 37.97
C ASP A 395 -7.13 35.86 36.62
N PHE A 396 -7.18 36.71 35.61
CA PHE A 396 -7.60 36.31 34.27
C PHE A 396 -6.52 35.52 33.53
N LEU A 397 -6.94 34.66 32.58
CA LEU A 397 -5.98 34.03 31.68
C LEU A 397 -5.43 35.08 30.73
N LYS A 398 -4.11 35.20 30.72
CA LYS A 398 -3.38 36.12 29.87
C LYS A 398 -2.91 35.38 28.62
N ARG A 399 -3.13 35.97 27.45
CA ARG A 399 -2.55 35.53 26.19
C ARG A 399 -1.49 36.49 25.72
N LEU A 400 -0.38 35.91 25.32
CA LEU A 400 0.81 36.57 24.80
C LEU A 400 1.13 35.96 23.43
N ASP A 401 1.73 36.73 22.53
CA ASP A 401 2.25 36.21 21.27
C ASP A 401 3.38 37.07 20.72
N THR A 402 4.18 36.44 19.88
CA THR A 402 5.39 37.05 19.33
C THR A 402 5.09 38.08 18.23
N GLN A 403 3.84 38.16 17.73
CA GLN A 403 3.43 39.09 16.69
C GLN A 403 3.28 40.53 17.20
N ARG A 404 3.13 40.71 18.53
CA ARG A 404 2.72 42.01 19.11
C ARG A 404 3.73 42.66 20.06
N ASN A 405 4.96 42.15 20.14
CA ASN A 405 6.07 42.79 20.88
C ASN A 405 5.74 43.10 22.36
N LEU A 406 5.62 42.04 23.18
CA LEU A 406 5.42 42.11 24.64
C LEU A 406 4.09 42.74 25.08
N LYS A 407 3.01 42.47 24.31
CA LYS A 407 1.65 42.87 24.64
C LYS A 407 0.86 41.68 25.19
N GLU A 408 -0.13 41.97 26.02
CA GLU A 408 -1.02 40.97 26.58
C GLU A 408 -2.47 41.22 26.15
N LEU A 409 -3.25 40.14 26.16
CA LEU A 409 -4.70 40.17 26.11
C LEU A 409 -5.28 39.32 27.22
N ASP A 410 -6.39 39.79 27.80
CA ASP A 410 -7.09 39.07 28.85
C ASP A 410 -8.27 38.35 28.21
N LEU A 411 -8.24 37.00 28.20
CA LEU A 411 -9.22 36.20 27.45
C LEU A 411 -10.67 36.37 27.90
N SER A 412 -10.86 36.88 29.10
CA SER A 412 -12.13 37.11 29.77
C SER A 412 -12.60 38.57 29.72
N GLU A 413 -11.80 39.47 29.14
CA GLU A 413 -12.15 40.86 29.01
C GLU A 413 -12.36 41.25 27.56
N GLU A 414 -13.30 42.17 27.37
CA GLU A 414 -13.51 42.88 26.11
C GLU A 414 -12.46 44.01 25.95
N THR A 415 -11.45 44.10 26.82
CA THR A 415 -10.37 45.07 26.63
C THR A 415 -9.52 44.68 25.42
N ALA A 416 -9.10 45.67 24.65
CA ALA A 416 -8.11 45.57 23.60
C ALA A 416 -6.73 45.31 24.21
N GLU A 417 -5.69 45.28 23.38
CA GLU A 417 -4.34 44.96 23.84
C GLU A 417 -3.83 45.89 24.95
N VAL A 418 -3.14 45.30 25.92
CA VAL A 418 -2.55 46.00 27.06
C VAL A 418 -1.04 45.90 27.01
N THR A 419 -0.36 46.97 27.43
CA THR A 419 1.08 46.98 27.68
C THR A 419 1.31 46.93 29.18
N ASN A 420 1.74 45.78 29.68
CA ASN A 420 2.07 45.62 31.08
C ASN A 420 3.60 45.56 31.25
N VAL A 421 4.18 46.67 31.72
CA VAL A 421 5.63 46.78 31.93
C VAL A 421 6.17 45.78 32.97
N ASN A 422 5.31 45.24 33.84
CA ASN A 422 5.68 44.24 34.84
C ASN A 422 5.22 42.81 34.47
N GLY A 423 4.53 42.65 33.33
CA GLY A 423 4.05 41.37 32.81
C GLY A 423 5.13 40.62 32.06
N LEU A 424 4.86 40.17 30.83
CA LEU A 424 5.87 39.55 29.97
C LEU A 424 7.03 40.52 29.66
N GLN A 425 8.27 40.07 29.91
CA GLN A 425 9.48 40.87 29.72
C GLN A 425 10.23 40.50 28.43
N GLN A 426 10.31 39.21 28.11
CA GLN A 426 11.14 38.74 27.01
C GLN A 426 10.74 37.35 26.51
N TYR A 427 10.96 37.10 25.21
CA TYR A 427 10.97 35.76 24.61
C TYR A 427 12.41 35.24 24.48
N PHE A 428 12.59 33.94 24.69
CA PHE A 428 13.87 33.25 24.51
C PHE A 428 13.75 32.12 23.49
N ALA A 429 14.90 31.64 23.02
CA ALA A 429 15.02 30.44 22.20
C ALA A 429 14.70 29.13 22.97
N ASN A 430 14.29 29.25 24.23
CA ASN A 430 14.00 28.13 25.12
C ASN A 430 12.98 28.52 26.21
N GLY A 431 12.00 29.36 25.87
CA GLY A 431 10.96 29.82 26.79
C GLY A 431 10.80 31.34 26.84
N PHE A 432 10.53 31.89 28.03
CA PHE A 432 10.17 33.30 28.19
C PHE A 432 10.45 33.83 29.61
N GLU A 433 10.43 35.15 29.77
CA GLU A 433 10.61 35.83 31.05
C GLU A 433 9.36 36.64 31.42
N VAL A 434 8.93 36.53 32.68
CA VAL A 434 7.88 37.37 33.28
C VAL A 434 8.46 38.22 34.41
N GLY A 435 7.89 39.42 34.58
CA GLY A 435 8.29 40.39 35.58
C GLY A 435 7.61 40.16 36.93
N THR A 436 7.39 41.25 37.66
CA THR A 436 6.89 41.24 39.05
C THR A 436 5.38 41.39 39.17
N ASP A 437 4.64 41.39 38.06
CA ASP A 437 3.18 41.51 38.09
C ASP A 437 2.55 40.30 38.80
N SER A 438 1.68 40.56 39.78
CA SER A 438 1.06 39.51 40.59
C SER A 438 0.12 38.61 39.80
N GLY A 439 -0.46 39.10 38.69
CA GLY A 439 -1.27 38.27 37.79
C GLY A 439 -0.45 37.26 36.99
N TYR A 440 0.88 37.43 36.92
CA TYR A 440 1.81 36.52 36.25
C TYR A 440 2.65 35.68 37.20
N ASN A 441 3.01 36.24 38.36
CA ASN A 441 4.16 35.78 39.12
C ASN A 441 4.13 36.24 40.59
N GLY A 442 2.95 36.31 41.22
CA GLY A 442 2.85 36.64 42.65
C GLY A 442 3.51 35.58 43.54
N ALA A 443 4.04 35.98 44.69
CA ALA A 443 4.73 35.05 45.59
C ALA A 443 3.75 34.02 46.19
N GLY A 444 4.07 32.74 46.06
CA GLY A 444 3.21 31.64 46.54
C GLY A 444 2.13 31.21 45.55
N ASP A 445 2.10 31.82 44.36
CA ASP A 445 1.18 31.44 43.30
C ASP A 445 1.63 30.18 42.56
N ILE A 446 0.68 29.46 41.98
CA ILE A 446 0.95 28.33 41.09
C ILE A 446 0.57 28.78 39.69
N ILE A 447 1.56 29.01 38.84
CA ILE A 447 1.36 29.54 37.50
C ILE A 447 1.42 28.39 36.52
N SER A 448 0.45 28.31 35.62
CA SER A 448 0.55 27.41 34.47
C SER A 448 0.54 28.15 33.17
N SER A 449 1.43 27.68 32.30
CA SER A 449 1.64 28.25 30.99
C SER A 449 1.57 27.16 29.94
N TYR A 450 0.79 27.41 28.91
CA TYR A 450 0.67 26.57 27.72
C TYR A 450 1.36 27.32 26.59
N ILE A 451 2.39 26.70 26.02
CA ILE A 451 3.24 27.33 25.01
C ILE A 451 2.99 26.64 23.69
N PHE A 452 2.61 27.41 22.68
CA PHE A 452 2.33 26.94 21.34
C PHE A 452 3.31 27.60 20.37
N LYS A 453 4.16 26.80 19.74
CA LYS A 453 5.00 27.27 18.62
C LYS A 453 4.15 27.29 17.34
N ASN A 454 4.35 28.31 16.51
CA ASN A 454 3.78 28.30 15.18
C ASN A 454 4.41 27.15 14.38
N PHE A 455 3.59 26.22 13.94
CA PHE A 455 4.07 25.03 13.24
C PHE A 455 2.98 24.48 12.29
N PRO A 456 3.31 24.23 11.01
CA PRO A 456 2.38 23.63 10.06
C PRO A 456 1.78 22.33 10.59
N GLY A 457 0.47 22.16 10.46
CA GLY A 457 -0.23 20.99 10.94
C GLY A 457 -0.49 20.98 12.45
N PHE A 458 -0.14 22.03 13.20
CA PHE A 458 -0.35 22.10 14.65
C PHE A 458 -1.01 23.40 15.12
N HIS A 459 -0.31 24.53 15.03
CA HIS A 459 -0.76 25.83 15.55
C HIS A 459 -0.24 26.98 14.70
N ALA A 460 -1.01 28.06 14.60
CA ALA A 460 -0.54 29.29 13.96
C ALA A 460 -1.20 30.55 14.56
N THR A 461 -0.43 31.63 14.63
CA THR A 461 -0.93 32.98 14.87
C THR A 461 -0.84 33.83 13.61
N VAL A 462 -1.91 34.52 13.24
CA VAL A 462 -1.93 35.46 12.09
C VAL A 462 -2.63 36.75 12.44
N THR A 463 -2.24 37.85 11.79
CA THR A 463 -2.90 39.16 11.94
C THR A 463 -3.52 39.59 10.62
N TYR A 464 -4.65 40.30 10.67
CA TYR A 464 -5.25 40.91 9.48
C TYR A 464 -5.91 42.25 9.79
N THR A 465 -6.02 43.12 8.78
CA THR A 465 -6.74 44.40 8.88
C THR A 465 -8.10 44.28 8.26
N GLY A 466 -9.17 44.54 9.03
CA GLY A 466 -10.55 44.44 8.59
C GLY A 466 -10.90 45.38 7.44
N ASN A 467 -11.89 45.00 6.64
CA ASN A 467 -12.36 45.76 5.47
C ASN A 467 -13.88 45.71 5.25
N SER A 468 -14.63 45.17 6.21
CA SER A 468 -16.09 45.01 6.21
C SER A 468 -16.65 44.23 5.02
N THR A 469 -15.85 43.38 4.36
CA THR A 469 -16.30 42.49 3.27
C THR A 469 -15.96 41.04 3.60
N ASP A 470 -16.88 40.12 3.29
CA ASP A 470 -16.62 38.68 3.36
C ASP A 470 -15.38 38.30 2.55
N ARG A 471 -14.43 37.59 3.17
CA ARG A 471 -13.16 37.22 2.56
C ARG A 471 -12.44 36.11 3.30
N ASP A 472 -11.54 35.49 2.58
CA ASP A 472 -10.59 34.52 3.11
C ASP A 472 -9.30 35.21 3.57
N ILE A 473 -8.85 34.84 4.77
CA ILE A 473 -7.58 35.25 5.37
C ILE A 473 -6.63 34.05 5.30
N SER A 474 -5.42 34.26 4.79
CA SER A 474 -4.44 33.19 4.65
C SER A 474 -3.82 32.79 5.99
N HIS A 475 -3.52 31.49 6.15
CA HIS A 475 -2.77 30.95 7.29
C HIS A 475 -1.82 29.81 6.87
N PRO A 476 -0.76 29.53 7.65
CA PRO A 476 0.32 28.60 7.27
C PRO A 476 0.12 27.15 7.78
N LEU A 477 -1.10 26.73 8.14
CA LEU A 477 -1.27 25.41 8.77
C LEU A 477 -1.06 24.25 7.78
N GLY A 478 -1.30 24.41 6.48
CA GLY A 478 -1.23 23.30 5.52
C GLY A 478 -2.33 22.25 5.66
N VAL A 479 -3.16 22.34 6.71
CA VAL A 479 -4.35 21.53 6.99
C VAL A 479 -5.48 22.45 7.49
N PRO A 480 -6.76 22.07 7.34
CA PRO A 480 -7.87 22.82 7.91
C PRO A 480 -7.74 23.00 9.42
N ALA A 481 -8.12 24.18 9.92
CA ALA A 481 -8.21 24.40 11.35
C ALA A 481 -9.43 23.67 11.94
N THR A 482 -9.25 22.94 13.03
CA THR A 482 -10.36 22.40 13.82
C THR A 482 -11.09 23.52 14.56
N ALA A 483 -10.32 24.51 15.03
CA ALA A 483 -10.82 25.68 15.71
C ALA A 483 -9.91 26.88 15.49
N TYR A 484 -10.49 28.06 15.54
CA TYR A 484 -9.72 29.29 15.54
C TYR A 484 -10.40 30.39 16.37
N ILE A 485 -9.59 31.31 16.90
CA ILE A 485 -10.01 32.36 17.83
C ILE A 485 -9.61 33.71 17.27
N VAL A 486 -10.59 34.58 17.03
CA VAL A 486 -10.39 35.94 16.51
C VAL A 486 -10.62 36.98 17.61
N LYS A 487 -9.71 37.95 17.72
CA LYS A 487 -9.83 39.09 18.64
C LYS A 487 -9.49 40.38 17.93
N ASN A 488 -10.33 41.40 18.09
CA ASN A 488 -9.98 42.77 17.73
C ASN A 488 -8.93 43.30 18.70
N ILE A 489 -7.79 43.77 18.17
CA ILE A 489 -6.68 44.29 18.99
C ILE A 489 -6.50 45.81 18.88
N SER A 490 -7.24 46.48 17.98
CA SER A 490 -7.11 47.93 17.78
C SER A 490 -8.20 48.76 18.46
N SER A 491 -9.42 48.25 18.61
CA SER A 491 -10.54 49.02 19.15
C SER A 491 -11.06 48.48 20.49
N ASN A 492 -11.23 49.40 21.44
CA ASN A 492 -11.79 49.16 22.78
C ASN A 492 -13.31 49.45 22.79
N ILE A 493 -14.06 48.87 21.84
CA ILE A 493 -15.52 49.04 21.82
C ILE A 493 -16.12 47.91 22.69
N PRO A 494 -16.75 48.22 23.84
CA PRO A 494 -17.40 47.22 24.69
C PRO A 494 -18.46 46.44 23.89
N GLY A 495 -18.47 45.11 24.01
CA GLY A 495 -19.35 44.17 23.30
C GLY A 495 -18.89 43.74 21.90
N ASP A 496 -17.91 44.43 21.30
CA ASP A 496 -17.39 44.18 19.95
C ASP A 496 -15.96 43.62 19.92
N SER A 497 -15.33 43.55 21.08
CA SER A 497 -13.93 43.19 21.29
C SER A 497 -13.79 41.87 22.05
N ASP A 498 -14.80 41.00 22.06
CA ASP A 498 -14.67 39.64 22.61
C ASP A 498 -13.66 38.80 21.80
N PHE A 499 -13.20 37.70 22.39
CA PHE A 499 -12.58 36.59 21.69
C PHE A 499 -13.66 35.72 21.04
N TRP A 500 -13.67 35.67 19.72
CA TRP A 500 -14.63 34.91 18.93
C TRP A 500 -14.06 33.56 18.54
N PHE A 501 -14.61 32.51 19.13
CA PHE A 501 -14.24 31.12 18.89
C PHE A 501 -15.09 30.52 17.76
N LYS A 502 -14.41 30.02 16.73
CA LYS A 502 -14.98 29.15 15.71
C LYS A 502 -14.45 27.74 15.89
N HIS A 503 -15.32 26.75 15.68
CA HIS A 503 -14.96 25.35 15.55
C HIS A 503 -15.54 24.80 14.24
N SER A 504 -14.88 23.83 13.63
CA SER A 504 -15.27 23.18 12.36
C SER A 504 -16.70 22.60 12.40
N GLU A 505 -17.06 22.03 13.55
CA GLU A 505 -18.40 21.51 13.87
C GLU A 505 -19.49 22.59 14.14
N ILE A 506 -19.19 23.89 14.08
CA ILE A 506 -20.16 24.98 14.17
C ILE A 506 -20.64 25.36 12.75
N SER A 507 -21.96 25.38 12.52
CA SER A 507 -22.57 25.64 11.21
C SER A 507 -22.11 26.96 10.55
N SER A 508 -22.21 26.95 9.21
CA SER A 508 -21.65 27.83 8.17
C SER A 508 -20.90 29.11 8.56
N ASP A 509 -21.46 30.03 9.35
CA ASP A 509 -20.89 31.35 9.61
C ASP A 509 -20.94 31.78 11.11
N GLY A 510 -21.26 30.85 12.01
CA GLY A 510 -21.43 31.16 13.43
C GLY A 510 -20.14 31.09 14.25
N ALA A 511 -20.01 31.96 15.25
CA ALA A 511 -18.96 31.94 16.27
C ALA A 511 -19.52 32.07 17.69
N LEU A 512 -18.79 31.55 18.67
CA LEU A 512 -19.10 31.65 20.09
C LEU A 512 -18.20 32.69 20.77
N PRO A 513 -18.74 33.56 21.64
CA PRO A 513 -17.91 34.43 22.46
C PRO A 513 -17.21 33.62 23.57
N MET A 514 -15.96 33.95 23.90
CA MET A 514 -15.23 33.28 24.98
C MET A 514 -15.34 34.03 26.32
N SER A 515 -15.62 35.33 26.33
CA SER A 515 -15.61 36.16 27.56
C SER A 515 -16.89 36.10 28.42
N GLY A 516 -17.87 35.25 28.07
CA GLY A 516 -19.02 34.93 28.95
C GLY A 516 -20.41 35.17 28.37
N SER A 517 -20.53 35.71 27.15
CA SER A 517 -21.74 35.57 26.35
C SER A 517 -21.70 34.21 25.64
N THR A 518 -22.79 33.44 25.62
CA THR A 518 -22.77 32.03 25.12
C THR A 518 -23.68 31.81 23.93
N THR A 519 -24.20 32.88 23.33
CA THR A 519 -25.10 32.73 22.19
C THR A 519 -24.27 32.64 20.93
N LEU A 520 -24.44 31.56 20.19
CA LEU A 520 -23.95 31.44 18.82
C LEU A 520 -24.36 32.68 18.04
N THR A 521 -23.38 33.46 17.59
CA THR A 521 -23.63 34.64 16.77
C THR A 521 -23.35 34.27 15.31
N ALA A 522 -24.39 34.26 14.49
CA ALA A 522 -24.31 33.97 13.07
C ALA A 522 -23.65 35.12 12.29
N GLY A 523 -23.09 34.80 11.12
CA GLY A 523 -22.51 35.79 10.20
C GLY A 523 -21.19 36.42 10.67
N LEU A 524 -20.40 35.76 11.52
CA LEU A 524 -19.09 36.24 11.98
C LEU A 524 -17.95 35.51 11.29
N LEU A 525 -17.86 34.19 11.47
CA LEU A 525 -16.68 33.40 11.10
C LEU A 525 -17.09 32.15 10.32
N GLY A 526 -16.49 31.96 9.15
CA GLY A 526 -16.81 30.88 8.22
C GLY A 526 -15.99 29.60 8.42
N GLY A 527 -15.91 28.77 7.38
CA GLY A 527 -15.05 27.58 7.37
C GLY A 527 -13.55 27.91 7.28
N SER A 528 -12.72 26.88 7.43
CA SER A 528 -11.29 26.91 7.17
C SER A 528 -10.91 25.83 6.16
N THR A 529 -9.98 26.15 5.27
CA THR A 529 -9.30 25.25 4.34
C THR A 529 -7.87 25.00 4.83
N SER A 530 -7.05 24.28 4.06
CA SER A 530 -5.63 24.08 4.39
C SER A 530 -4.80 25.37 4.43
N THR A 531 -5.27 26.44 3.79
CA THR A 531 -4.48 27.67 3.60
C THR A 531 -5.24 28.95 3.93
N THR A 532 -6.54 28.87 4.20
CA THR A 532 -7.39 30.04 4.49
C THR A 532 -8.44 29.76 5.56
N PHE A 533 -8.85 30.79 6.30
CA PHE A 533 -10.09 30.81 7.07
C PHE A 533 -10.93 32.00 6.64
N ASN A 534 -12.24 31.86 6.75
CA ASN A 534 -13.15 32.87 6.26
C ASN A 534 -13.63 33.82 7.38
N VAL A 535 -13.58 35.12 7.13
CA VAL A 535 -14.16 36.17 7.99
C VAL A 535 -15.28 36.87 7.24
N GLN A 536 -16.43 37.01 7.90
CA GLN A 536 -17.62 37.66 7.33
C GLN A 536 -17.51 39.19 7.44
N SER A 537 -18.52 39.91 6.94
CA SER A 537 -18.55 41.39 6.96
C SER A 537 -18.88 42.01 8.32
N HIS A 538 -19.05 41.20 9.37
CA HIS A 538 -19.51 41.69 10.66
C HIS A 538 -18.45 42.54 11.38
N ALA A 539 -18.89 43.66 11.96
CA ALA A 539 -18.03 44.62 12.67
C ALA A 539 -17.19 44.03 13.83
N LYS A 540 -17.62 42.89 14.38
CA LYS A 540 -16.97 42.23 15.52
C LYS A 540 -15.66 41.54 15.16
N VAL A 541 -15.51 41.19 13.88
CA VAL A 541 -14.38 40.41 13.37
C VAL A 541 -13.77 41.00 12.10
N ASN A 542 -14.35 42.06 11.52
CA ASN A 542 -13.88 42.58 10.24
C ASN A 542 -14.20 44.07 9.99
N THR A 543 -14.18 44.92 11.03
CA THR A 543 -14.35 46.37 10.86
C THR A 543 -13.24 46.98 10.02
N THR A 544 -13.59 47.80 9.04
CA THR A 544 -12.63 48.52 8.19
C THR A 544 -11.61 49.31 9.01
N GLY A 545 -10.33 49.01 8.80
CA GLY A 545 -9.20 49.70 9.43
C GLY A 545 -8.80 49.16 10.80
N ASP A 546 -9.64 48.31 11.42
CA ASP A 546 -9.27 47.63 12.66
C ASP A 546 -8.32 46.47 12.40
N THR A 547 -7.41 46.20 13.33
CA THR A 547 -6.48 45.07 13.27
C THR A 547 -6.98 43.95 14.19
N TYR A 548 -6.90 42.73 13.67
CA TYR A 548 -7.36 41.53 14.34
C TYR A 548 -6.21 40.54 14.44
N LEU A 549 -6.21 39.78 15.54
CA LEU A 549 -5.36 38.63 15.76
C LEU A 549 -6.22 37.37 15.69
N CYS A 550 -5.75 36.39 14.93
CA CYS A 550 -6.35 35.06 14.84
C CYS A 550 -5.36 34.01 15.34
N GLU A 551 -5.82 33.11 16.19
CA GLU A 551 -5.10 31.89 16.61
C GLU A 551 -5.79 30.68 16.00
N LEU A 552 -5.04 29.78 15.37
CA LEU A 552 -5.58 28.61 14.70
C LEU A 552 -4.98 27.34 15.28
N PHE A 553 -5.83 26.33 15.45
CA PHE A 553 -5.48 24.99 15.91
C PHE A 553 -5.86 23.99 14.82
N ALA A 554 -4.91 23.16 14.41
CA ALA A 554 -5.11 22.15 13.37
C ALA A 554 -6.00 20.99 13.87
N ASP A 555 -6.65 20.29 12.94
CA ASP A 555 -7.08 18.90 13.17
C ASP A 555 -6.02 17.96 12.56
N ASN A 556 -5.11 17.46 13.38
CA ASN A 556 -4.03 16.60 12.92
C ASN A 556 -3.57 15.62 14.01
N PRO A 557 -4.27 14.48 14.16
CA PRO A 557 -3.94 13.49 15.19
C PRO A 557 -2.49 12.98 15.09
N ASN A 558 -1.87 12.99 13.90
CA ASN A 558 -0.45 12.63 13.73
C ASN A 558 0.51 13.61 14.43
N MET A 559 0.10 14.88 14.54
CA MET A 559 0.78 15.93 15.30
C MET A 559 0.36 15.98 16.77
N GLY A 560 -0.50 15.06 17.22
CA GLY A 560 -0.98 15.04 18.60
C GLY A 560 -1.95 16.18 18.90
N ILE A 561 -2.72 16.66 17.92
CA ILE A 561 -3.78 17.65 18.12
C ILE A 561 -5.04 17.23 17.37
N THR A 562 -6.20 17.35 18.01
CA THR A 562 -7.49 17.11 17.37
C THR A 562 -8.56 17.98 17.98
N GLY A 563 -9.69 18.13 17.29
CA GLY A 563 -10.87 18.80 17.84
C GLY A 563 -12.14 18.04 17.50
N GLY A 564 -13.22 18.41 18.17
CA GLY A 564 -14.50 17.76 17.99
C GLY A 564 -15.58 18.35 18.88
N LYS A 565 -16.68 17.60 19.05
CA LYS A 565 -17.76 17.98 19.97
C LYS A 565 -18.27 16.78 20.75
N TYR A 566 -18.85 17.06 21.92
CA TYR A 566 -19.63 16.09 22.68
C TYR A 566 -20.84 16.77 23.33
N THR A 567 -21.85 15.97 23.66
CA THR A 567 -23.00 16.43 24.45
C THR A 567 -22.82 15.90 25.87
N GLY A 568 -22.81 16.81 26.84
CA GLY A 568 -22.72 16.45 28.25
C GLY A 568 -23.92 15.60 28.69
N THR A 569 -23.66 14.63 29.56
CA THR A 569 -24.66 13.66 30.05
C THR A 569 -25.17 14.04 31.44
N GLY A 570 -24.44 14.87 32.18
CA GLY A 570 -24.66 15.16 33.59
C GLY A 570 -24.29 14.01 34.52
N SER A 571 -23.69 12.94 34.00
CA SER A 571 -23.31 11.74 34.77
C SER A 571 -21.82 11.46 34.59
N ALA A 572 -21.17 10.98 35.65
CA ALA A 572 -19.76 10.59 35.60
C ALA A 572 -19.52 9.44 34.61
N GLY A 573 -18.33 9.38 34.02
CA GLY A 573 -17.92 8.31 33.10
C GLY A 573 -18.14 8.62 31.62
N LEU A 574 -18.39 9.89 31.24
CA LEU A 574 -18.39 10.27 29.83
C LEU A 574 -16.96 10.19 29.29
N GLU A 575 -16.75 9.40 28.25
CA GLU A 575 -15.44 9.17 27.64
C GLU A 575 -15.28 9.97 26.34
N ILE A 576 -14.10 10.55 26.14
CA ILE A 576 -13.69 11.24 24.91
C ILE A 576 -12.35 10.64 24.45
N THR A 577 -12.31 10.09 23.24
CA THR A 577 -11.17 9.31 22.73
C THR A 577 -10.46 10.03 21.57
N PRO A 578 -9.39 10.81 21.84
CA PRO A 578 -8.60 11.46 20.79
C PRO A 578 -7.66 10.51 20.03
N GLY A 579 -7.48 9.27 20.49
CA GLY A 579 -6.57 8.29 19.85
C GLY A 579 -5.10 8.41 20.26
N PHE A 580 -4.81 9.26 21.23
CA PHE A 580 -3.49 9.44 21.85
C PHE A 580 -3.66 9.83 23.32
N LYS A 581 -2.59 9.75 24.12
CA LYS A 581 -2.63 10.14 25.52
C LYS A 581 -2.85 11.65 25.62
N PRO A 582 -4.00 12.12 26.14
CA PRO A 582 -4.31 13.53 26.20
C PRO A 582 -3.48 14.24 27.29
N GLY A 583 -3.06 15.47 27.02
CA GLY A 583 -2.28 16.32 27.93
C GLY A 583 -2.94 17.66 28.22
N LEU A 584 -3.64 18.23 27.24
CA LEU A 584 -4.42 19.47 27.36
C LEU A 584 -5.80 19.27 26.75
N PHE A 585 -6.83 19.79 27.43
CA PHE A 585 -8.21 19.73 27.02
C PHE A 585 -8.86 21.10 27.17
N ILE A 586 -9.18 21.73 26.03
CA ILE A 586 -9.84 23.03 25.96
C ILE A 586 -11.28 22.80 25.51
N THR A 587 -12.27 23.34 26.22
CA THR A 587 -13.68 23.21 25.84
C THR A 587 -14.41 24.54 25.85
N VAL A 588 -15.31 24.72 24.88
CA VAL A 588 -16.21 25.87 24.78
C VAL A 588 -17.65 25.34 24.67
N ALA A 589 -18.48 25.70 25.64
CA ALA A 589 -19.89 25.29 25.67
C ALA A 589 -20.76 26.15 24.72
N ASN A 590 -21.73 25.54 24.06
CA ASN A 590 -22.65 26.20 23.13
C ASN A 590 -23.84 26.89 23.80
N THR A 591 -24.06 26.63 25.09
CA THR A 591 -25.22 27.10 25.86
C THR A 591 -24.82 27.38 27.30
N PHE A 592 -25.48 28.36 27.90
CA PHE A 592 -25.28 28.74 29.29
C PHE A 592 -26.35 28.13 30.19
N THR A 593 -25.90 27.36 31.18
CA THR A 593 -26.70 27.02 32.36
C THR A 593 -25.93 27.51 33.59
N VAL A 594 -26.63 27.98 34.63
CA VAL A 594 -25.98 28.41 35.88
C VAL A 594 -25.09 27.27 36.41
N GLY A 595 -23.78 27.52 36.54
CA GLY A 595 -22.77 26.51 36.92
C GLY A 595 -21.95 25.93 35.75
N VAL A 596 -22.27 26.29 34.50
CA VAL A 596 -21.65 25.78 33.26
C VAL A 596 -21.17 26.97 32.42
N ARG A 597 -20.23 27.76 32.96
CA ARG A 597 -19.85 29.05 32.36
C ARG A 597 -18.63 28.91 31.43
N GLY A 598 -18.89 29.02 30.12
CA GLY A 598 -17.96 29.37 29.04
C GLY A 598 -16.75 28.46 28.81
N THR A 599 -15.56 29.04 28.62
CA THR A 599 -14.37 28.27 28.19
C THR A 599 -13.66 27.64 29.37
N HIS A 600 -13.33 26.36 29.26
CA HIS A 600 -12.59 25.60 30.27
C HIS A 600 -11.28 25.06 29.71
N ILE A 601 -10.26 24.98 30.55
CA ILE A 601 -9.00 24.29 30.27
C ILE A 601 -8.75 23.29 31.39
N ALA A 602 -8.55 22.03 31.03
CA ALA A 602 -7.99 21.02 31.91
C ALA A 602 -6.68 20.52 31.32
N ASP A 603 -5.74 20.13 32.17
CA ASP A 603 -4.45 19.59 31.76
C ASP A 603 -3.98 18.48 32.71
N ILE A 604 -3.02 17.68 32.25
CA ILE A 604 -2.55 16.51 32.99
C ILE A 604 -1.64 16.86 34.18
N LYS A 605 -1.04 18.07 34.23
CA LYS A 605 -0.05 18.43 35.25
C LYS A 605 -0.65 18.66 36.63
N THR A 606 -1.98 18.81 36.74
CA THR A 606 -2.67 18.95 38.02
C THR A 606 -3.03 17.64 38.70
N GLY A 607 -2.86 16.51 38.02
CA GLY A 607 -3.41 15.22 38.46
C GLY A 607 -4.90 15.09 38.16
N THR A 608 -5.51 14.00 38.59
CA THR A 608 -6.95 13.76 38.40
C THR A 608 -7.76 14.75 39.23
N SER A 609 -8.85 15.26 38.65
CA SER A 609 -9.89 16.06 39.31
C SER A 609 -9.69 17.58 39.39
N SER A 610 -9.12 18.28 38.41
CA SER A 610 -9.22 19.75 38.39
C SER A 610 -9.19 20.38 36.99
N HIS A 611 -9.62 21.65 36.91
CA HIS A 611 -9.62 22.45 35.69
C HIS A 611 -9.64 23.95 36.02
N ILE A 612 -9.25 24.74 35.04
CA ILE A 612 -9.23 26.20 35.04
C ILE A 612 -10.42 26.73 34.23
N TYR A 613 -11.16 27.66 34.80
CA TYR A 613 -12.20 28.43 34.10
C TYR A 613 -11.60 29.69 33.48
N ILE A 614 -11.92 29.97 32.22
CA ILE A 614 -11.47 31.19 31.53
C ILE A 614 -12.53 32.31 31.62
N SER A 615 -13.84 32.04 31.83
CA SER A 615 -14.87 33.08 31.69
C SER A 615 -15.81 33.25 32.89
N ASN A 616 -15.78 34.45 33.51
CA ASN A 616 -16.89 35.05 34.23
C ASN A 616 -16.78 36.57 34.11
N THR A 617 -17.91 37.29 34.15
CA THR A 617 -18.01 38.76 34.10
C THR A 617 -17.51 39.44 35.41
N GLY A 618 -16.45 38.89 35.99
CA GLY A 618 -15.76 39.25 37.21
C GLY A 618 -14.75 38.15 37.48
N ALA A 619 -13.50 38.54 37.80
CA ALA A 619 -12.30 37.75 38.14
C ALA A 619 -12.37 36.23 37.81
N GLY A 620 -11.45 35.71 36.97
CA GLY A 620 -11.37 34.28 36.66
C GLY A 620 -11.39 33.42 37.93
N ASN A 621 -11.86 32.17 37.89
CA ASN A 621 -11.84 31.37 39.11
C ASN A 621 -10.42 30.82 39.36
N ALA A 622 -10.09 30.63 40.64
CA ALA A 622 -9.05 29.68 41.01
C ALA A 622 -9.45 28.26 40.55
N GLU A 623 -8.48 27.37 40.49
CA GLU A 623 -8.64 25.96 40.11
C GLU A 623 -9.80 25.31 40.85
N VAL A 624 -10.67 24.64 40.10
CA VAL A 624 -11.86 23.99 40.66
C VAL A 624 -11.75 22.50 40.50
N ALA A 625 -11.96 21.81 41.62
CA ALA A 625 -11.89 20.37 41.70
C ALA A 625 -13.06 19.67 40.97
N GLY A 626 -12.81 18.47 40.48
CA GLY A 626 -13.81 17.47 40.10
C GLY A 626 -14.05 17.27 38.61
N SER A 627 -13.56 18.06 37.65
CA SER A 627 -14.13 18.00 36.29
C SER A 627 -13.62 16.88 35.36
N VAL A 628 -12.37 16.45 35.52
CA VAL A 628 -11.78 15.32 34.78
C VAL A 628 -11.50 14.19 35.77
N ALA A 629 -12.15 13.05 35.58
CA ALA A 629 -12.01 11.88 36.43
C ALA A 629 -10.68 11.14 36.16
N SER A 630 -10.30 10.97 34.90
CA SER A 630 -9.00 10.37 34.53
C SER A 630 -8.47 10.85 33.18
N TRP A 631 -7.14 10.79 33.06
CA TRP A 631 -6.36 10.98 31.84
C TRP A 631 -5.74 9.62 31.50
N ASP A 632 -6.37 8.88 30.59
CA ASP A 632 -5.94 7.54 30.21
C ASP A 632 -5.05 7.58 28.96
N ASN A 633 -4.48 6.46 28.55
CA ASN A 633 -3.53 6.41 27.42
C ASN A 633 -4.14 6.81 26.06
N ASP A 634 -5.45 6.76 25.92
CA ASP A 634 -6.16 7.02 24.66
C ASP A 634 -7.46 7.82 24.84
N LYS A 635 -7.81 8.19 26.08
CA LYS A 635 -9.08 8.87 26.40
C LYS A 635 -9.01 9.78 27.62
N ILE A 636 -9.96 10.72 27.66
CA ILE A 636 -10.31 11.52 28.84
C ILE A 636 -11.64 11.00 29.38
N VAL A 637 -11.74 10.81 30.69
CA VAL A 637 -13.01 10.47 31.36
C VAL A 637 -13.47 11.67 32.17
N LEU A 638 -14.69 12.14 31.92
CA LEU A 638 -15.28 13.29 32.61
C LEU A 638 -16.16 12.87 33.80
N ASP A 639 -16.15 13.69 34.85
CA ASP A 639 -17.07 13.55 35.99
C ASP A 639 -18.42 14.24 35.73
N SER A 640 -19.37 14.18 36.66
CA SER A 640 -20.69 14.83 36.57
C SER A 640 -20.67 16.34 36.87
N ASN A 641 -19.73 17.10 36.29
CA ASN A 641 -19.48 18.50 36.64
C ASN A 641 -19.61 19.46 35.45
N SER A 642 -19.08 20.68 35.56
CA SER A 642 -19.24 21.79 34.60
C SER A 642 -18.68 21.53 33.20
N LEU A 643 -17.81 20.52 33.03
CA LEU A 643 -17.36 20.03 31.72
C LEU A 643 -18.33 19.02 31.07
N ASN A 644 -19.37 18.57 31.78
CA ASN A 644 -20.23 17.46 31.37
C ASN A 644 -21.69 17.71 31.79
N ALA A 645 -22.14 18.97 31.79
CA ALA A 645 -23.52 19.29 32.13
C ALA A 645 -24.52 18.68 31.13
N SER A 646 -25.61 18.11 31.65
CA SER A 646 -26.60 17.38 30.85
C SER A 646 -27.20 18.23 29.73
N GLY A 647 -27.14 17.74 28.49
CA GLY A 647 -27.73 18.37 27.31
C GLY A 647 -26.94 19.55 26.72
N VAL A 648 -25.82 19.96 27.34
CA VAL A 648 -24.96 21.03 26.82
C VAL A 648 -24.00 20.46 25.79
N VAL A 649 -23.85 21.11 24.63
CA VAL A 649 -22.84 20.72 23.63
C VAL A 649 -21.56 21.49 23.91
N TYR A 650 -20.44 20.77 23.95
CA TYR A 650 -19.11 21.34 24.09
C TYR A 650 -18.33 21.09 22.81
N TYR A 651 -17.70 22.13 22.30
CA TYR A 651 -16.67 22.03 21.27
C TYR A 651 -15.31 21.94 21.96
N TYR A 652 -14.42 21.09 21.48
CA TYR A 652 -13.15 20.87 22.15
C TYR A 652 -11.96 20.89 21.23
N ILE A 653 -10.81 21.19 21.83
CA ILE A 653 -9.47 20.95 21.30
C ILE A 653 -8.75 20.07 22.32
N ILE A 654 -8.18 18.96 21.87
CA ILE A 654 -7.34 18.08 22.69
C ILE A 654 -5.94 18.06 22.09
N ILE A 655 -4.94 18.26 22.94
CA ILE A 655 -3.52 18.13 22.58
C ILE A 655 -2.91 17.00 23.39
N GLN A 656 -2.07 16.21 22.74
CA GLN A 656 -1.36 15.07 23.30
C GLN A 656 -0.45 15.53 24.46
N ASP A 657 -0.25 14.65 25.43
CA ASP A 657 0.74 14.84 26.48
C ASP A 657 2.15 14.96 25.88
N PRO A 658 2.85 16.09 26.10
CA PRO A 658 4.20 16.30 25.58
C PRO A 658 5.29 15.57 26.38
N SER A 659 4.95 14.81 27.43
CA SER A 659 5.91 14.16 28.35
C SER A 659 6.17 12.67 28.11
#